data_AF-A0A3M7LXC0-F1
#
_entry.id   AF-A0A3M7LXC0-F1
#
_cell.length_a   1.000
_cell.length_b   1.000
_cell.length_c   1.000
_cell.angle_alpha   90.00
_cell.angle_beta   90.00
_cell.angle_gamma   90.00
#
_symmetry.space_group_name_H-M   'P 1'
#
loop_
_entity.id
_entity.type
_entity.pdbx_description
1 polymer ?
#
loop_
_entity_poly.entity_id
_entity_poly.type
_entity_poly.pdbx_seq_one_letter_code
_entity_poly.pdbx_strand_id
1 'polypeptide(L)'
;MSHLTRYHILGAFLLGIALTTAYNKNFAKLKNHDTGSNLSLEERRKLLSRLAKITDLDTLNKKISQLEDSLGQGPGCIKQGIEGCIGDTPLIRIKSLSEYTGCEILAKAEFLNGAGNSPKDRVALSIIEMAEEKGLLIPHSGDTIYEGTVGSTGISLAAICRARGYKAHICMPNDMAIEKSDLLLKLGAEVERVRPAPIVDQKQFVNLARSRAEEHTASSEKPGRGLFADQFETEANWRAHFTGTGPEIYEQTGRHVDAFVSGAGTGGTISGVALFLKSKLPDIKVVLADPPGSGLFNKVKYGVMFDPKEREGTRRRHQVDTIVEGIGINRVTHNFDIGRELIDDAVRVTDDQAISMARWLVEHDGIFVGSSSAVNCVAATKLAKSLGPGHRIVTILCDSGARYLSKFWKNTEPIGGVESDSRLLLPLCKQLHASHSPQQTFPPLSSPRTQKKLIRGSRRKQETISNSPQTNPMPAHRMSSHNGINKANRSKSSIAERCVPSSLSRKMPLSRRNPELARKISQMRLTIAPIVHVQTGLPAPDYPHSMLSLFLLTEAQLDALALYYSQSHISDLTFQYPATMNWQQPFLDKSDSLTEECKLDDLERLKVKMRMFARFIGMRGADTPSWEYERQIEILGNKVKRSVREEAEKEAVLRKFFRGTGSRP
;
A
#
# COMPACT_ATOMS: atom_id res chain seq x y z
N MET A 1 -21.97 -17.66 -80.80
CA MET A 1 -21.83 -16.65 -79.71
C MET A 1 -20.96 -15.53 -80.23
N SER A 2 -21.44 -14.28 -80.17
CA SER A 2 -20.68 -13.12 -80.66
C SER A 2 -19.41 -12.93 -79.82
N HIS A 3 -18.40 -12.27 -80.38
CA HIS A 3 -17.18 -11.92 -79.64
C HIS A 3 -17.52 -11.20 -78.31
N LEU A 4 -18.58 -10.40 -78.31
CA LEU A 4 -19.11 -9.75 -77.12
C LEU A 4 -19.49 -10.73 -76.00
N THR A 5 -20.15 -11.86 -76.33
CA THR A 5 -20.56 -12.86 -75.35
C THR A 5 -19.35 -13.60 -74.75
N ARG A 6 -18.28 -13.80 -75.53
CA ARG A 6 -17.03 -14.41 -75.02
C ARG A 6 -16.31 -13.49 -74.04
N TYR A 7 -16.28 -12.17 -74.29
CA TYR A 7 -15.71 -11.20 -73.36
C TYR A 7 -16.54 -11.05 -72.08
N HIS A 8 -17.88 -11.15 -72.16
CA HIS A 8 -18.73 -11.13 -70.96
C HIS A 8 -18.55 -12.38 -70.10
N ILE A 9 -18.41 -13.55 -70.71
CA ILE A 9 -18.17 -14.80 -69.96
C ILE A 9 -16.77 -14.79 -69.34
N LEU A 10 -15.76 -14.33 -70.09
CA LEU A 10 -14.39 -14.20 -69.57
C LEU A 10 -14.32 -13.15 -68.44
N GLY A 11 -15.00 -12.02 -68.61
CA GLY A 11 -15.12 -10.98 -67.58
C GLY A 11 -15.84 -11.47 -66.33
N ALA A 12 -16.94 -12.19 -66.48
CA ALA A 12 -17.67 -12.80 -65.36
C ALA A 12 -16.84 -13.88 -64.64
N PHE A 13 -16.05 -14.66 -65.39
CA PHE A 13 -15.16 -15.67 -64.83
C PHE A 13 -13.99 -15.05 -64.04
N LEU A 14 -13.35 -14.02 -64.60
CA LEU A 14 -12.27 -13.28 -63.92
C LEU A 14 -12.79 -12.51 -62.69
N LEU A 15 -14.00 -11.93 -62.78
CA LEU A 15 -14.67 -11.30 -61.65
C LEU A 15 -15.01 -12.33 -60.56
N GLY A 16 -15.44 -13.54 -60.95
CA GLY A 16 -15.67 -14.65 -60.03
C GLY A 16 -14.41 -15.10 -59.31
N ILE A 17 -13.27 -15.19 -60.00
CA ILE A 17 -11.97 -15.51 -59.39
C ILE A 17 -11.52 -14.39 -58.44
N ALA A 18 -11.67 -13.12 -58.84
CA ALA A 18 -11.33 -11.96 -58.01
C ALA A 18 -12.19 -11.90 -56.73
N LEU A 19 -13.50 -12.15 -56.85
CA LEU A 19 -14.41 -12.23 -55.71
C LEU A 19 -14.10 -13.42 -54.81
N THR A 20 -13.76 -14.58 -55.36
CA THR A 20 -13.43 -15.77 -54.57
C THR A 20 -12.09 -15.63 -53.85
N THR A 21 -11.10 -15.00 -54.48
CA THR A 21 -9.80 -14.70 -53.85
C THR A 21 -9.92 -13.60 -52.79
N ALA A 22 -10.74 -12.57 -53.03
CA ALA A 22 -11.08 -11.57 -52.02
C ALA A 22 -11.86 -12.18 -50.85
N TYR A 23 -12.83 -13.06 -51.14
CA TYR A 23 -13.59 -13.81 -50.14
C TYR A 23 -12.66 -14.70 -49.30
N ASN A 24 -11.77 -15.48 -49.91
CA ASN A 24 -10.84 -16.35 -49.19
C ASN A 24 -9.76 -15.59 -48.41
N LYS A 25 -9.25 -14.45 -48.93
CA LYS A 25 -8.35 -13.56 -48.17
C LYS A 25 -9.05 -12.95 -46.95
N ASN A 26 -10.34 -12.62 -47.07
CA ASN A 26 -11.13 -12.10 -45.95
C ASN A 26 -11.60 -13.21 -44.99
N PHE A 27 -11.88 -14.43 -45.47
CA PHE A 27 -12.32 -15.54 -44.63
C PHE A 27 -11.19 -16.09 -43.75
N ALA A 28 -9.95 -16.12 -44.26
CA ALA A 28 -8.77 -16.41 -43.44
C ALA A 28 -8.51 -15.33 -42.36
N LYS A 29 -9.02 -14.10 -42.57
CA LYS A 29 -8.97 -12.98 -41.63
C LYS A 29 -10.15 -12.95 -40.64
N LEU A 30 -11.27 -13.62 -40.99
CA LEU A 30 -12.50 -13.70 -40.18
C LEU A 30 -12.50 -14.81 -39.12
N LYS A 31 -11.55 -15.76 -39.16
CA LYS A 31 -11.48 -16.83 -38.15
C LYS A 31 -10.82 -16.37 -36.83
N ASN A 32 -10.13 -15.24 -36.84
CA ASN A 32 -9.56 -14.60 -35.66
C ASN A 32 -10.06 -13.16 -35.61
N HIS A 33 -11.25 -12.93 -35.06
CA HIS A 33 -11.70 -11.68 -34.41
C HIS A 33 -13.22 -11.67 -34.40
N ASP A 34 -13.79 -12.18 -33.33
CA ASP A 34 -15.12 -11.79 -32.91
C ASP A 34 -14.97 -10.92 -31.67
N THR A 35 -15.10 -9.60 -31.84
CA THR A 35 -15.38 -8.64 -30.76
C THR A 35 -15.69 -7.26 -31.38
N GLY A 36 -16.95 -6.86 -31.26
CA GLY A 36 -17.35 -5.46 -31.06
C GLY A 36 -17.34 -4.53 -32.26
N SER A 37 -18.30 -4.68 -33.20
CA SER A 37 -18.77 -3.55 -34.01
C SER A 37 -20.31 -3.49 -33.98
N ASN A 38 -20.84 -2.41 -33.40
CA ASN A 38 -22.26 -2.12 -33.19
C ASN A 38 -23.01 -1.83 -34.50
N LEU A 39 -23.30 -2.86 -35.30
CA LEU A 39 -24.30 -2.81 -36.39
C LEU A 39 -24.98 -4.17 -36.47
N SER A 40 -26.30 -4.22 -36.31
CA SER A 40 -27.04 -5.48 -36.29
C SER A 40 -26.89 -6.22 -37.63
N LEU A 41 -26.93 -7.55 -37.61
CA LEU A 41 -26.87 -8.39 -38.82
C LEU A 41 -27.97 -8.03 -39.85
N GLU A 42 -29.09 -7.49 -39.37
CA GLU A 42 -30.23 -7.07 -40.18
C GLU A 42 -29.99 -5.73 -40.90
N GLU A 43 -29.28 -4.81 -40.25
CA GLU A 43 -28.85 -3.54 -40.83
C GLU A 43 -27.80 -3.75 -41.92
N ARG A 44 -26.85 -4.67 -41.69
CA ARG A 44 -25.84 -5.06 -42.69
C ARG A 44 -26.48 -5.66 -43.94
N ARG A 45 -27.50 -6.51 -43.79
CA ARG A 45 -28.26 -7.09 -44.92
C ARG A 45 -29.07 -6.02 -45.68
N LYS A 46 -29.69 -5.07 -44.97
CA LYS A 46 -30.39 -3.93 -45.60
C LYS A 46 -29.45 -3.03 -46.39
N LEU A 47 -28.23 -2.81 -45.91
CA LEU A 47 -27.24 -1.98 -46.60
C LEU A 47 -26.72 -2.66 -47.88
N LEU A 48 -26.37 -3.94 -47.79
CA LEU A 48 -25.89 -4.73 -48.92
C LEU A 48 -26.97 -4.89 -50.01
N SER A 49 -28.23 -5.09 -49.63
CA SER A 49 -29.34 -5.17 -50.58
C SER A 49 -29.67 -3.84 -51.27
N ARG A 50 -29.32 -2.69 -50.66
CA ARG A 50 -29.46 -1.36 -51.29
C ARG A 50 -28.31 -1.09 -52.27
N LEU A 51 -27.09 -1.52 -51.96
CA LEU A 51 -25.93 -1.38 -52.85
C LEU A 51 -26.05 -2.29 -54.09
N ALA A 52 -26.55 -3.52 -53.92
CA ALA A 52 -26.74 -4.47 -55.01
C ALA A 52 -27.79 -4.04 -56.06
N LYS A 53 -28.63 -3.03 -55.75
CA LYS A 53 -29.64 -2.47 -56.66
C LYS A 53 -29.13 -1.30 -57.49
N ILE A 54 -27.88 -0.87 -57.29
CA ILE A 54 -27.29 0.24 -58.05
C ILE A 54 -26.67 -0.34 -59.32
N THR A 55 -27.14 0.14 -60.47
CA THR A 55 -26.69 -0.30 -61.80
C THR A 55 -25.66 0.63 -62.45
N ASP A 56 -25.42 1.79 -61.84
CA ASP A 56 -24.47 2.79 -62.30
C ASP A 56 -23.17 2.76 -61.48
N LEU A 57 -22.04 2.66 -62.18
CA LEU A 57 -20.74 2.41 -61.57
C LEU A 57 -20.23 3.65 -60.81
N ASP A 58 -20.49 4.86 -61.32
CA ASP A 58 -20.08 6.11 -60.68
C ASP A 58 -20.87 6.38 -59.40
N THR A 59 -22.18 6.13 -59.43
CA THR A 59 -23.04 6.23 -58.24
C THR A 59 -22.71 5.17 -57.20
N LEU A 60 -22.34 3.95 -57.63
CA LEU A 60 -21.88 2.88 -56.74
C LEU A 60 -20.55 3.25 -56.08
N ASN A 61 -19.57 3.70 -56.87
CA ASN A 61 -18.26 4.12 -56.36
C ASN A 61 -18.37 5.32 -55.41
N LYS A 62 -19.24 6.30 -55.72
CA LYS A 62 -19.48 7.44 -54.85
C LYS A 62 -20.14 7.04 -53.53
N LYS A 63 -21.08 6.09 -53.54
CA LYS A 63 -21.70 5.56 -52.32
C LYS A 63 -20.78 4.63 -51.54
N ILE A 64 -19.93 3.86 -52.20
CA ILE A 64 -18.88 3.06 -51.56
C ILE A 64 -17.86 3.98 -50.90
N SER A 65 -17.40 5.03 -51.57
CA SER A 65 -16.49 6.04 -51.00
C SER A 65 -17.12 6.78 -49.81
N GLN A 66 -18.39 7.17 -49.90
CA GLN A 66 -19.12 7.75 -48.75
C GLN A 66 -19.32 6.74 -47.61
N LEU A 67 -19.46 5.45 -47.93
CA LEU A 67 -19.52 4.39 -46.93
C LEU A 67 -18.15 4.13 -46.31
N GLU A 68 -17.07 4.14 -47.09
CA GLU A 68 -15.69 4.02 -46.64
C GLU A 68 -15.30 5.21 -45.75
N ASP A 69 -15.75 6.42 -46.07
CA ASP A 69 -15.60 7.61 -45.21
C ASP A 69 -16.43 7.49 -43.92
N SER A 70 -17.65 6.93 -43.99
CA SER A 70 -18.50 6.70 -42.80
C SER A 70 -18.06 5.50 -41.94
N LEU A 71 -17.40 4.52 -42.54
CA LEU A 71 -16.74 3.37 -41.92
C LEU A 71 -15.28 3.69 -41.58
N GLY A 72 -14.86 4.93 -41.84
CA GLY A 72 -13.53 5.49 -41.62
C GLY A 72 -13.23 5.79 -40.16
N GLN A 73 -13.32 4.78 -39.30
CA GLN A 73 -12.47 4.59 -38.13
C GLN A 73 -12.13 3.09 -38.06
N GLY A 74 -10.96 2.62 -38.49
CA GLY A 74 -9.83 3.39 -39.00
C GLY A 74 -8.77 2.52 -39.69
N PRO A 75 -7.72 3.16 -40.25
CA PRO A 75 -6.49 2.50 -40.67
C PRO A 75 -5.90 1.75 -39.46
N GLY A 76 -5.08 0.72 -39.70
CA GLY A 76 -4.47 -0.07 -38.62
C GLY A 76 -4.02 0.81 -37.45
N CYS A 77 -4.44 0.48 -36.22
CA CYS A 77 -4.23 1.25 -35.00
C CYS A 77 -2.75 1.24 -34.57
N ILE A 78 -1.85 1.69 -35.45
CA ILE A 78 -0.44 1.87 -35.17
C ILE A 78 -0.34 3.22 -34.47
N LYS A 79 -0.17 3.17 -33.14
CA LYS A 79 0.12 4.37 -32.34
C LYS A 79 1.51 4.91 -32.70
N GLN A 80 1.64 6.23 -32.77
CA GLN A 80 2.92 6.90 -33.05
C GLN A 80 3.66 7.14 -31.74
N GLY A 81 4.90 6.65 -31.65
CA GLY A 81 5.72 6.78 -30.45
C GLY A 81 5.13 6.07 -29.23
N ILE A 82 5.77 6.26 -28.08
CA ILE A 82 5.29 5.70 -26.81
C ILE A 82 4.18 6.58 -26.21
N GLU A 83 4.22 7.87 -26.53
CA GLU A 83 3.24 8.88 -26.17
C GLU A 83 1.87 8.64 -26.81
N GLY A 84 1.82 8.09 -28.04
CA GLY A 84 0.57 7.68 -28.68
C GLY A 84 -0.12 6.49 -27.99
N CYS A 85 0.59 5.79 -27.09
CA CYS A 85 0.06 4.70 -26.27
C CYS A 85 -0.41 5.19 -24.87
N ILE A 86 -0.47 6.50 -24.65
CA ILE A 86 -1.01 7.10 -23.42
C ILE A 86 -2.48 7.42 -23.64
N GLY A 87 -3.34 7.04 -22.69
CA GLY A 87 -4.79 7.17 -22.84
C GLY A 87 -5.46 5.93 -23.43
N ASP A 88 -6.76 6.05 -23.70
CA ASP A 88 -7.60 4.95 -24.22
C ASP A 88 -7.52 3.65 -23.38
N THR A 89 -7.24 3.77 -22.07
CA THR A 89 -6.99 2.60 -21.23
C THR A 89 -8.27 1.77 -21.06
N PRO A 90 -8.18 0.45 -20.88
CA PRO A 90 -9.38 -0.36 -20.78
C PRO A 90 -10.10 -0.14 -19.44
N LEU A 91 -11.42 -0.29 -19.47
CA LEU A 91 -12.28 -0.31 -18.29
C LEU A 91 -12.59 -1.76 -17.92
N ILE A 92 -12.09 -2.22 -16.78
CA ILE A 92 -12.18 -3.63 -16.37
C ILE A 92 -13.30 -3.78 -15.35
N ARG A 93 -14.24 -4.69 -15.58
CA ARG A 93 -15.18 -5.10 -14.53
C ARG A 93 -14.46 -6.01 -13.53
N ILE A 94 -14.41 -5.60 -12.26
CA ILE A 94 -13.86 -6.44 -11.18
C ILE A 94 -14.96 -7.40 -10.74
N LYS A 95 -14.86 -8.67 -11.16
CA LYS A 95 -15.93 -9.66 -11.02
C LYS A 95 -16.20 -9.95 -9.55
N SER A 96 -15.14 -10.25 -8.79
CA SER A 96 -15.26 -10.65 -7.39
C SER A 96 -15.93 -9.58 -6.53
N LEU A 97 -15.56 -8.29 -6.73
CA LEU A 97 -16.13 -7.18 -5.99
C LEU A 97 -17.57 -6.85 -6.43
N SER A 98 -17.84 -6.96 -7.73
CA SER A 98 -19.19 -6.76 -8.26
C SER A 98 -20.16 -7.79 -7.71
N GLU A 99 -19.77 -9.07 -7.73
CA GLU A 99 -20.56 -10.18 -7.18
C GLU A 99 -20.77 -10.02 -5.68
N TYR A 100 -19.71 -9.65 -4.94
CA TYR A 100 -19.79 -9.45 -3.50
C TYR A 100 -20.77 -8.33 -3.10
N THR A 101 -20.83 -7.25 -3.88
CA THR A 101 -21.62 -6.06 -3.55
C THR A 101 -23.02 -6.06 -4.17
N GLY A 102 -23.24 -6.84 -5.23
CA GLY A 102 -24.44 -6.74 -6.07
C GLY A 102 -24.45 -5.47 -6.95
N CYS A 103 -23.37 -4.70 -6.95
CA CYS A 103 -23.15 -3.54 -7.82
C CYS A 103 -22.26 -3.91 -9.00
N GLU A 104 -22.20 -3.06 -10.02
CA GLU A 104 -21.18 -3.16 -11.06
C GLU A 104 -19.97 -2.29 -10.69
N ILE A 105 -18.89 -2.92 -10.22
CA ILE A 105 -17.64 -2.23 -9.91
C ILE A 105 -16.69 -2.35 -11.10
N LEU A 106 -16.43 -1.21 -11.73
CA LEU A 106 -15.54 -1.06 -12.88
C LEU A 106 -14.27 -0.32 -12.46
N ALA A 107 -13.15 -0.66 -13.06
CA ALA A 107 -11.87 -0.07 -12.73
C ALA A 107 -11.07 0.28 -13.99
N LYS A 108 -10.73 1.55 -14.12
CA LYS A 108 -9.95 2.09 -15.24
C LYS A 108 -8.49 1.69 -15.08
N ALA A 109 -7.97 0.91 -16.02
CA ALA A 109 -6.66 0.27 -15.91
C ALA A 109 -5.51 1.19 -16.34
N GLU A 110 -5.28 2.25 -15.57
CA GLU A 110 -4.24 3.24 -15.86
C GLU A 110 -2.80 2.71 -15.76
N PHE A 111 -2.61 1.54 -15.14
CA PHE A 111 -1.34 0.82 -15.17
C PHE A 111 -0.97 0.30 -16.58
N LEU A 112 -1.89 0.37 -17.56
CA LEU A 112 -1.65 0.00 -18.96
C LEU A 112 -1.30 1.18 -19.87
N ASN A 113 -1.11 2.39 -19.34
CA ASN A 113 -0.52 3.48 -20.13
C ASN A 113 0.89 3.09 -20.63
N GLY A 114 1.25 3.54 -21.83
CA GLY A 114 2.43 3.03 -22.54
C GLY A 114 3.80 3.41 -21.98
N ALA A 115 3.94 4.56 -21.31
CA ALA A 115 5.25 5.12 -21.00
C ALA A 115 5.76 4.73 -19.60
N GLY A 116 5.21 5.36 -18.57
CA GLY A 116 5.51 5.12 -17.17
C GLY A 116 4.50 4.19 -16.49
N ASN A 117 3.56 3.60 -17.22
CA ASN A 117 2.60 2.59 -16.77
C ASN A 117 1.81 3.04 -15.54
N SER A 118 1.32 4.27 -15.58
CA SER A 118 0.49 4.86 -14.52
C SER A 118 -0.34 6.05 -15.03
N PRO A 119 -1.32 6.57 -14.26
CA PRO A 119 -2.05 7.78 -14.64
C PRO A 119 -1.16 9.02 -14.81
N LYS A 120 0.07 8.99 -14.28
CA LYS A 120 1.01 10.11 -14.41
C LYS A 120 1.56 10.25 -15.82
N ASP A 121 1.39 9.26 -16.69
CA ASP A 121 1.71 9.36 -18.11
C ASP A 121 0.88 10.47 -18.78
N ARG A 122 -0.42 10.52 -18.47
CA ARG A 122 -1.33 11.56 -18.95
C ARG A 122 -0.91 12.95 -18.48
N VAL A 123 -0.54 13.05 -17.20
CA VAL A 123 -0.12 14.31 -16.59
C VAL A 123 1.19 14.80 -17.20
N ALA A 124 2.19 13.92 -17.32
CA ALA A 124 3.48 14.26 -17.90
C ALA A 124 3.35 14.67 -19.38
N LEU A 125 2.54 13.95 -20.16
CA LEU A 125 2.26 14.31 -21.54
C LEU A 125 1.58 15.69 -21.63
N SER A 126 0.53 15.91 -20.84
CA SER A 126 -0.20 17.19 -20.85
C SER A 126 0.65 18.38 -20.40
N ILE A 127 1.57 18.19 -19.44
CA ILE A 127 2.53 19.24 -19.05
C ILE A 127 3.41 19.63 -20.23
N ILE A 128 3.94 18.64 -20.95
CA ILE A 128 4.84 18.87 -22.09
C ILE A 128 4.07 19.54 -23.23
N GLU A 129 2.91 19.02 -23.61
CA GLU A 129 2.10 19.57 -24.70
C GLU A 129 1.66 21.01 -24.40
N MET A 130 1.20 21.29 -23.19
CA MET A 130 0.82 22.64 -22.81
C MET A 130 2.02 23.61 -22.80
N ALA A 131 3.20 23.12 -22.41
CA ALA A 131 4.43 23.92 -22.48
C ALA A 131 4.87 24.19 -23.92
N GLU A 132 4.72 23.21 -24.82
CA GLU A 132 4.95 23.37 -26.26
C GLU A 132 3.97 24.37 -26.89
N GLU A 133 2.67 24.24 -26.59
CA GLU A 133 1.63 25.17 -27.06
C GLU A 133 1.90 26.62 -26.62
N LYS A 134 2.46 26.81 -25.42
CA LYS A 134 2.84 28.13 -24.88
C LYS A 134 4.21 28.61 -25.38
N GLY A 135 4.92 27.83 -26.18
CA GLY A 135 6.28 28.13 -26.63
C GLY A 135 7.32 28.15 -25.49
N LEU A 136 7.01 27.52 -24.36
CA LEU A 136 7.96 27.37 -23.24
C LEU A 136 8.97 26.26 -23.51
N LEU A 137 8.54 25.22 -24.23
CA LEU A 137 9.37 24.15 -24.78
C LEU A 137 9.27 24.15 -26.31
N ILE A 138 10.34 23.74 -26.96
CA ILE A 138 10.37 23.49 -28.41
C ILE A 138 10.64 21.99 -28.63
N PRO A 139 9.82 21.25 -29.39
CA PRO A 139 10.05 19.83 -29.66
C PRO A 139 11.47 19.54 -30.15
N HIS A 140 12.09 18.49 -29.60
CA HIS A 140 13.47 18.07 -29.92
C HIS A 140 14.58 19.11 -29.67
N SER A 141 14.31 20.18 -28.93
CA SER A 141 15.29 21.21 -28.55
C SER A 141 16.42 20.69 -27.67
N GLY A 142 16.22 19.58 -26.95
CA GLY A 142 17.10 19.14 -25.89
C GLY A 142 16.93 19.94 -24.57
N ASP A 143 15.88 20.76 -24.46
CA ASP A 143 15.48 21.43 -23.22
C ASP A 143 15.31 20.41 -22.07
N THR A 144 15.53 20.86 -20.83
CA THR A 144 15.47 20.00 -19.64
C THR A 144 14.23 20.28 -18.81
N ILE A 145 13.47 19.23 -18.53
CA ILE A 145 12.32 19.26 -17.63
C ILE A 145 12.74 18.77 -16.24
N TYR A 146 12.52 19.62 -15.24
CA TYR A 146 12.84 19.38 -13.84
C TYR A 146 11.59 19.02 -13.05
N GLU A 147 11.70 18.02 -12.18
CA GLU A 147 10.61 17.65 -11.26
C GLU A 147 11.16 17.11 -9.94
N GLY A 148 10.49 17.47 -8.84
CA GLY A 148 10.78 16.94 -7.52
C GLY A 148 9.89 15.73 -7.23
N THR A 149 10.37 14.52 -7.48
CA THR A 149 9.55 13.31 -7.32
C THR A 149 10.36 12.04 -7.15
N VAL A 150 9.77 11.06 -6.48
CA VAL A 150 10.28 9.68 -6.32
C VAL A 150 9.34 8.64 -6.90
N GLY A 151 8.21 9.09 -7.44
CA GLY A 151 7.08 8.27 -7.83
C GLY A 151 6.86 8.25 -9.33
N SER A 152 5.66 7.83 -9.72
CA SER A 152 5.34 7.53 -11.11
C SER A 152 5.49 8.73 -12.05
N THR A 153 5.33 9.97 -11.58
CA THR A 153 5.55 11.19 -12.40
C THR A 153 6.97 11.27 -12.94
N GLY A 154 7.99 10.91 -12.15
CA GLY A 154 9.38 10.97 -12.60
C GLY A 154 9.66 9.93 -13.68
N ILE A 155 9.06 8.75 -13.55
CA ILE A 155 9.14 7.66 -14.54
C ILE A 155 8.47 8.09 -15.84
N SER A 156 7.26 8.65 -15.76
CA SER A 156 6.51 9.15 -16.91
C SER A 156 7.26 10.27 -17.64
N LEU A 157 7.78 11.25 -16.90
CA LEU A 157 8.60 12.33 -17.47
C LEU A 157 9.87 11.79 -18.11
N ALA A 158 10.61 10.90 -17.44
CA ALA A 158 11.84 10.32 -18.00
C ALA A 158 11.58 9.64 -19.36
N ALA A 159 10.54 8.82 -19.45
CA ALA A 159 10.18 8.13 -20.68
C ALA A 159 9.72 9.09 -21.79
N ILE A 160 8.79 10.00 -21.49
CA ILE A 160 8.20 10.89 -22.51
C ILE A 160 9.21 11.96 -22.96
N CYS A 161 10.05 12.48 -22.05
CA CYS A 161 11.12 13.41 -22.42
C CYS A 161 12.05 12.77 -23.46
N ARG A 162 12.46 11.52 -23.24
CA ARG A 162 13.31 10.81 -24.19
C ARG A 162 12.63 10.60 -25.54
N ALA A 163 11.34 10.28 -25.56
CA ALA A 163 10.58 10.13 -26.80
C ALA A 163 10.46 11.44 -27.59
N ARG A 164 10.25 12.57 -26.91
CA ARG A 164 10.06 13.90 -27.54
C ARG A 164 11.34 14.73 -27.68
N GLY A 165 12.50 14.16 -27.39
CA GLY A 165 13.81 14.81 -27.55
C GLY A 165 14.14 15.87 -26.49
N TYR A 166 13.59 15.72 -25.29
CA TYR A 166 13.92 16.50 -24.09
C TYR A 166 14.80 15.71 -23.12
N LYS A 167 15.36 16.40 -22.14
CA LYS A 167 16.03 15.80 -20.99
C LYS A 167 15.12 15.85 -19.77
N ALA A 168 15.19 14.86 -18.89
CA ALA A 168 14.50 14.87 -17.60
C ALA A 168 15.54 14.95 -16.47
N HIS A 169 15.32 15.83 -15.50
CA HIS A 169 16.14 15.95 -14.30
C HIS A 169 15.26 15.82 -13.05
N ILE A 170 15.44 14.72 -12.33
CA ILE A 170 14.59 14.35 -11.19
C ILE A 170 15.33 14.59 -9.88
N CYS A 171 14.82 15.51 -9.07
CA CYS A 171 15.31 15.74 -7.71
C CYS A 171 14.53 14.84 -6.74
N MET A 172 15.24 14.08 -5.91
CA MET A 172 14.61 13.08 -5.04
C MET A 172 15.32 12.95 -3.68
N PRO A 173 14.62 12.64 -2.57
CA PRO A 173 15.27 12.34 -1.29
C PRO A 173 16.24 11.16 -1.36
N ASN A 174 17.37 11.27 -0.65
CA ASN A 174 18.46 10.29 -0.67
C ASN A 174 18.24 9.07 0.23
N ASP A 175 17.20 9.08 1.06
CA ASP A 175 16.74 7.97 1.90
C ASP A 175 15.76 7.03 1.17
N MET A 176 15.45 7.33 -0.10
CA MET A 176 14.64 6.46 -0.95
C MET A 176 15.41 5.22 -1.39
N ALA A 177 14.66 4.14 -1.62
CA ALA A 177 15.19 2.88 -2.12
C ALA A 177 16.01 3.09 -3.41
N ILE A 178 17.19 2.47 -3.48
CA ILE A 178 18.15 2.68 -4.56
C ILE A 178 17.56 2.27 -5.92
N GLU A 179 16.74 1.22 -5.91
CA GLU A 179 16.05 0.68 -7.07
C GLU A 179 15.19 1.73 -7.77
N LYS A 180 14.60 2.67 -7.01
CA LYS A 180 13.77 3.74 -7.57
C LYS A 180 14.59 4.74 -8.39
N SER A 181 15.77 5.12 -7.92
CA SER A 181 16.62 6.00 -8.71
C SER A 181 17.29 5.27 -9.88
N ASP A 182 17.64 3.99 -9.70
CA ASP A 182 18.29 3.22 -10.77
C ASP A 182 17.35 3.10 -11.97
N LEU A 183 16.06 2.83 -11.73
CA LEU A 183 15.04 2.86 -12.78
C LEU A 183 15.01 4.20 -13.53
N LEU A 184 15.00 5.34 -12.83
CA LEU A 184 15.02 6.67 -13.45
C LEU A 184 16.28 6.90 -14.31
N LEU A 185 17.45 6.51 -13.79
CA LEU A 185 18.71 6.59 -14.53
C LEU A 185 18.68 5.72 -15.79
N LYS A 186 18.14 4.49 -15.71
CA LYS A 186 18.01 3.58 -16.87
C LYS A 186 16.98 4.08 -17.89
N LEU A 187 15.96 4.79 -17.46
CA LEU A 187 15.01 5.49 -18.33
C LEU A 187 15.60 6.79 -18.93
N GLY A 188 16.85 7.12 -18.58
CA GLY A 188 17.57 8.24 -19.15
C GLY A 188 17.29 9.58 -18.46
N ALA A 189 16.78 9.60 -17.24
CA ALA A 189 16.76 10.82 -16.44
C ALA A 189 18.11 11.08 -15.77
N GLU A 190 18.46 12.34 -15.57
CA GLU A 190 19.43 12.76 -14.58
C GLU A 190 18.77 12.73 -13.19
N VAL A 191 19.47 12.25 -12.17
CA VAL A 191 18.90 12.11 -10.82
C VAL A 191 19.76 12.84 -9.80
N GLU A 192 19.19 13.88 -9.16
CA GLU A 192 19.82 14.60 -8.05
C GLU A 192 19.23 14.12 -6.73
N ARG A 193 20.00 13.32 -5.99
CA ARG A 193 19.61 12.84 -4.66
C ARG A 193 19.95 13.89 -3.59
N VAL A 194 18.96 14.29 -2.81
CA VAL A 194 19.09 15.35 -1.80
C VAL A 194 18.68 14.87 -0.41
N ARG A 195 19.15 15.56 0.63
CA ARG A 195 18.75 15.23 2.00
C ARG A 195 17.23 15.48 2.19
N PRO A 196 16.49 14.57 2.84
CA PRO A 196 15.10 14.81 3.24
C PRO A 196 14.97 16.09 4.06
N ALA A 197 14.02 16.95 3.66
CA ALA A 197 13.76 18.23 4.30
C ALA A 197 12.25 18.56 4.23
N PRO A 198 11.71 19.33 5.18
CA PRO A 198 10.32 19.78 5.12
C PRO A 198 10.11 20.75 3.95
N ILE A 199 8.87 20.87 3.44
CA ILE A 199 8.53 21.69 2.26
C ILE A 199 8.86 23.19 2.41
N VAL A 200 9.03 23.68 3.64
CA VAL A 200 9.44 25.06 3.92
C VAL A 200 10.94 25.30 3.69
N ASP A 201 11.75 24.23 3.61
CA ASP A 201 13.17 24.33 3.32
C ASP A 201 13.38 24.49 1.81
N GLN A 202 14.17 25.48 1.39
CA GLN A 202 14.51 25.71 -0.02
C GLN A 202 15.29 24.53 -0.64
N LYS A 203 16.02 23.78 0.17
CA LYS A 203 16.78 22.59 -0.26
C LYS A 203 15.93 21.32 -0.35
N GLN A 204 14.64 21.41 0.01
CA GLN A 204 13.71 20.32 -0.20
C GLN A 204 13.58 20.02 -1.71
N PHE A 205 13.48 18.74 -2.08
CA PHE A 205 13.62 18.26 -3.45
C PHE A 205 12.68 18.90 -4.49
N VAL A 206 11.48 19.34 -4.12
CA VAL A 206 10.55 20.05 -5.01
C VAL A 206 10.99 21.49 -5.22
N ASN A 207 11.31 22.19 -4.13
CA ASN A 207 11.81 23.57 -4.22
C ASN A 207 13.14 23.63 -4.97
N LEU A 208 14.03 22.67 -4.74
CA LEU A 208 15.28 22.58 -5.47
C LEU A 208 15.05 22.35 -6.97
N ALA A 209 14.16 21.43 -7.35
CA ALA A 209 13.84 21.21 -8.77
C ALA A 209 13.34 22.50 -9.46
N ARG A 210 12.51 23.29 -8.76
CA ARG A 210 12.06 24.60 -9.24
C ARG A 210 13.26 25.55 -9.44
N SER A 211 14.08 25.73 -8.42
CA SER A 211 15.25 26.61 -8.49
C SER A 211 16.24 26.15 -9.57
N ARG A 212 16.43 24.85 -9.77
CA ARG A 212 17.29 24.31 -10.84
C ARG A 212 16.77 24.63 -12.23
N ALA A 213 15.47 24.60 -12.45
CA ALA A 213 14.87 24.97 -13.72
C ALA A 213 15.08 26.47 -14.02
N GLU A 214 14.87 27.32 -13.02
CA GLU A 214 15.10 28.76 -13.10
C GLU A 214 16.58 29.07 -13.37
N GLU A 215 17.49 28.48 -12.59
CA GLU A 215 18.95 28.59 -12.76
C GLU A 215 19.39 28.12 -14.15
N HIS A 216 18.83 27.03 -14.66
CA HIS A 216 19.14 26.54 -16.00
C HIS A 216 18.74 27.58 -17.05
N THR A 217 17.50 28.04 -17.03
CA THR A 217 17.00 29.02 -18.00
C THR A 217 17.75 30.35 -17.94
N ALA A 218 18.21 30.76 -16.76
CA ALA A 218 18.99 31.99 -16.57
C ALA A 218 20.48 31.85 -16.94
N SER A 219 21.01 30.63 -17.05
CA SER A 219 22.43 30.38 -17.28
C SER A 219 22.78 30.46 -18.77
N SER A 220 23.76 31.28 -19.12
CA SER A 220 24.33 31.32 -20.48
C SER A 220 25.25 30.13 -20.79
N GLU A 221 25.63 29.35 -19.78
CA GLU A 221 26.55 28.20 -19.91
C GLU A 221 25.81 26.89 -20.19
N LYS A 222 24.51 26.82 -19.86
CA LYS A 222 23.67 25.65 -20.10
C LYS A 222 22.85 25.85 -21.37
N PRO A 223 22.97 24.95 -22.38
CA PRO A 223 22.19 25.07 -23.59
C PRO A 223 20.72 24.69 -23.35
N GLY A 224 19.81 25.44 -23.94
CA GLY A 224 18.37 25.21 -23.85
C GLY A 224 17.72 25.86 -22.64
N ARG A 225 16.47 25.48 -22.38
CA ARG A 225 15.64 25.98 -21.28
C ARG A 225 15.44 24.90 -20.21
N GLY A 226 15.28 25.37 -18.99
CA GLY A 226 14.82 24.57 -17.85
C GLY A 226 13.34 24.83 -17.58
N LEU A 227 12.49 23.81 -17.69
CA LEU A 227 11.08 23.89 -17.29
C LEU A 227 10.86 23.11 -15.99
N PHE A 228 10.26 23.74 -14.99
CA PHE A 228 9.76 23.02 -13.81
C PHE A 228 8.36 22.47 -14.12
N ALA A 229 8.19 21.15 -14.03
CA ALA A 229 6.93 20.48 -14.39
C ALA A 229 5.76 20.81 -13.45
N ASP A 230 6.06 21.05 -12.17
CA ASP A 230 5.12 21.49 -11.13
C ASP A 230 3.83 20.66 -11.03
N GLN A 231 3.94 19.32 -10.96
CA GLN A 231 2.77 18.43 -10.97
C GLN A 231 1.68 18.76 -9.93
N PHE A 232 2.02 19.45 -8.84
CA PHE A 232 1.06 19.77 -7.77
C PHE A 232 0.23 21.01 -8.09
N GLU A 233 0.81 22.01 -8.76
CA GLU A 233 0.17 23.31 -8.95
C GLU A 233 -0.21 23.61 -10.41
N THR A 234 0.40 22.94 -11.40
CA THR A 234 0.06 23.15 -12.82
C THR A 234 -1.34 22.66 -13.18
N GLU A 235 -2.09 23.45 -13.96
CA GLU A 235 -3.41 23.05 -14.46
C GLU A 235 -3.36 21.87 -15.44
N ALA A 236 -2.21 21.62 -16.08
CA ALA A 236 -2.04 20.51 -17.02
C ALA A 236 -2.40 19.16 -16.38
N ASN A 237 -2.22 19.02 -15.07
CA ASN A 237 -2.54 17.80 -14.34
C ASN A 237 -4.06 17.54 -14.30
N TRP A 238 -4.87 18.42 -13.73
CA TRP A 238 -6.33 18.20 -13.70
C TRP A 238 -6.94 18.22 -15.11
N ARG A 239 -6.41 19.03 -16.03
CA ARG A 239 -6.88 19.10 -17.42
C ARG A 239 -6.70 17.78 -18.15
N ALA A 240 -5.58 17.08 -17.97
CA ALA A 240 -5.35 15.76 -18.58
C ALA A 240 -6.45 14.75 -18.25
N HIS A 241 -7.01 14.85 -17.04
CA HIS A 241 -8.08 13.98 -16.58
C HIS A 241 -9.48 14.49 -16.98
N PHE A 242 -9.65 15.81 -17.09
CA PHE A 242 -10.88 16.43 -17.60
C PHE A 242 -11.09 16.18 -19.10
N THR A 243 -10.03 16.25 -19.91
CA THR A 243 -10.10 16.06 -21.37
C THR A 243 -9.83 14.63 -21.82
N GLY A 244 -9.20 13.81 -20.98
CA GLY A 244 -8.89 12.40 -21.28
C GLY A 244 -9.69 11.43 -20.43
N THR A 245 -9.28 11.23 -19.18
CA THR A 245 -9.82 10.15 -18.31
C THR A 245 -11.33 10.21 -18.10
N GLY A 246 -11.89 11.39 -17.84
CA GLY A 246 -13.33 11.61 -17.62
C GLY A 246 -14.18 11.22 -18.84
N PRO A 247 -13.91 11.79 -20.04
CA PRO A 247 -14.57 11.40 -21.28
C PRO A 247 -14.49 9.91 -21.58
N GLU A 248 -13.31 9.31 -21.39
CA GLU A 248 -13.13 7.87 -21.63
C GLU A 248 -14.04 7.03 -20.70
N ILE A 249 -14.09 7.36 -19.40
CA ILE A 249 -14.98 6.68 -18.45
C ILE A 249 -16.45 6.84 -18.88
N TYR A 250 -16.86 8.05 -19.26
CA TYR A 250 -18.23 8.33 -19.66
C TYR A 250 -18.67 7.53 -20.89
N GLU A 251 -17.85 7.50 -21.95
CA GLU A 251 -18.20 6.74 -23.15
C GLU A 251 -18.09 5.22 -22.94
N GLN A 252 -17.04 4.74 -22.25
CA GLN A 252 -16.84 3.30 -21.99
C GLN A 252 -17.93 2.68 -21.11
N THR A 253 -18.60 3.49 -20.30
CA THR A 253 -19.74 3.04 -19.47
C THR A 253 -21.08 3.17 -20.19
N GLY A 254 -21.10 3.55 -21.47
CA GLY A 254 -22.36 3.84 -22.15
C GLY A 254 -23.13 4.98 -21.47
N ARG A 255 -22.39 5.95 -20.90
CA ARG A 255 -22.90 7.20 -20.31
C ARG A 255 -23.72 7.03 -19.03
N HIS A 256 -23.58 5.89 -18.36
CA HIS A 256 -24.26 5.61 -17.11
C HIS A 256 -23.23 5.25 -16.05
N VAL A 257 -23.09 6.10 -15.02
CA VAL A 257 -22.22 5.90 -13.85
C VAL A 257 -22.88 6.55 -12.64
N ASP A 258 -23.04 5.80 -11.54
CA ASP A 258 -23.67 6.30 -10.31
C ASP A 258 -22.65 6.87 -9.33
N ALA A 259 -21.43 6.33 -9.33
CA ALA A 259 -20.36 6.86 -8.50
C ALA A 259 -18.96 6.71 -9.13
N PHE A 260 -18.08 7.65 -8.78
CA PHE A 260 -16.65 7.63 -9.07
C PHE A 260 -15.85 7.69 -7.78
N VAL A 261 -14.86 6.79 -7.63
CA VAL A 261 -13.97 6.73 -6.46
C VAL A 261 -12.52 6.86 -6.88
N SER A 262 -11.77 7.74 -6.22
CA SER A 262 -10.33 7.85 -6.45
C SER A 262 -9.60 8.44 -5.23
N GLY A 263 -8.38 7.98 -4.98
CA GLY A 263 -7.48 8.61 -4.03
C GLY A 263 -6.79 9.83 -4.62
N ALA A 264 -6.25 10.68 -3.74
CA ALA A 264 -5.61 11.93 -4.15
C ALA A 264 -4.19 12.03 -3.57
N GLY A 265 -3.22 12.26 -4.46
CA GLY A 265 -1.89 12.78 -4.12
C GLY A 265 -1.83 14.26 -4.49
N THR A 266 -1.62 14.54 -5.78
CA THR A 266 -1.74 15.91 -6.34
C THR A 266 -3.19 16.38 -6.46
N GLY A 267 -4.16 15.47 -6.50
CA GLY A 267 -5.59 15.78 -6.63
C GLY A 267 -6.11 15.90 -8.07
N GLY A 268 -5.25 15.98 -9.08
CA GLY A 268 -5.70 16.25 -10.45
C GLY A 268 -6.61 15.17 -11.04
N THR A 269 -6.41 13.89 -10.71
CA THR A 269 -7.28 12.80 -11.20
C THR A 269 -8.71 12.92 -10.69
N ILE A 270 -8.89 13.04 -9.36
CA ILE A 270 -10.23 13.16 -8.79
C ILE A 270 -10.91 14.46 -9.24
N SER A 271 -10.20 15.59 -9.24
CA SER A 271 -10.76 16.88 -9.64
C SER A 271 -11.15 16.93 -11.12
N GLY A 272 -10.24 16.50 -12.01
CA GLY A 272 -10.49 16.55 -13.46
C GLY A 272 -11.62 15.63 -13.88
N VAL A 273 -11.66 14.40 -13.35
CA VAL A 273 -12.76 13.47 -13.61
C VAL A 273 -14.07 13.99 -13.01
N ALA A 274 -14.06 14.53 -11.79
CA ALA A 274 -15.26 15.08 -11.15
C ALA A 274 -15.85 16.25 -11.96
N LEU A 275 -15.01 17.21 -12.38
CA LEU A 275 -15.42 18.33 -13.23
C LEU A 275 -16.10 17.85 -14.51
N PHE A 276 -15.53 16.85 -15.19
CA PHE A 276 -16.11 16.32 -16.41
C PHE A 276 -17.42 15.58 -16.13
N LEU A 277 -17.40 14.59 -15.22
CA LEU A 277 -18.54 13.72 -14.98
C LEU A 277 -19.72 14.49 -14.38
N LYS A 278 -19.53 15.39 -13.40
CA LYS A 278 -20.63 16.20 -12.84
C LYS A 278 -21.27 17.13 -13.89
N SER A 279 -20.51 17.59 -14.88
CA SER A 279 -21.06 18.39 -15.98
C SER A 279 -22.00 17.60 -16.91
N LYS A 280 -21.86 16.26 -16.95
CA LYS A 280 -22.65 15.36 -17.81
C LYS A 280 -23.69 14.55 -17.04
N LEU A 281 -23.38 14.23 -15.79
CA LEU A 281 -24.14 13.41 -14.85
C LEU A 281 -24.21 14.18 -13.52
N PRO A 282 -25.11 15.18 -13.37
CA PRO A 282 -25.15 16.03 -12.19
C PRO A 282 -25.29 15.27 -10.86
N ASP A 283 -25.97 14.12 -10.90
CA ASP A 283 -26.29 13.30 -9.72
C ASP A 283 -25.20 12.27 -9.37
N ILE A 284 -24.13 12.15 -10.16
CA ILE A 284 -23.04 11.19 -9.87
C ILE A 284 -22.42 11.50 -8.50
N LYS A 285 -22.14 10.48 -7.69
CA LYS A 285 -21.36 10.65 -6.45
C LYS A 285 -19.86 10.55 -6.70
N VAL A 286 -19.09 11.52 -6.25
CA VAL A 286 -17.62 11.51 -6.29
C VAL A 286 -17.09 11.32 -4.87
N VAL A 287 -16.27 10.29 -4.66
CA VAL A 287 -15.78 9.92 -3.32
C VAL A 287 -14.25 9.81 -3.29
N LEU A 288 -13.64 10.52 -2.35
CA LEU A 288 -12.20 10.45 -2.07
C LEU A 288 -11.85 9.17 -1.30
N ALA A 289 -10.84 8.43 -1.76
CA ALA A 289 -10.24 7.32 -1.02
C ALA A 289 -8.90 7.75 -0.38
N ASP A 290 -8.84 7.85 0.95
CA ASP A 290 -7.69 8.46 1.64
C ASP A 290 -7.02 7.49 2.64
N PRO A 291 -5.68 7.34 2.64
CA PRO A 291 -4.97 6.55 3.64
C PRO A 291 -4.81 7.30 4.98
N PRO A 292 -4.55 6.61 6.10
CA PRO A 292 -4.24 7.24 7.38
C PRO A 292 -3.00 8.14 7.31
N GLY A 293 -3.01 9.26 8.06
CA GLY A 293 -1.91 10.22 8.07
C GLY A 293 -2.02 11.30 6.99
N SER A 294 -3.04 11.22 6.12
CA SER A 294 -3.43 12.26 5.16
C SER A 294 -4.51 13.18 5.75
N GLY A 295 -4.38 14.49 5.51
CA GLY A 295 -5.34 15.49 5.93
C GLY A 295 -6.58 15.60 5.02
N LEU A 296 -6.54 15.02 3.81
CA LEU A 296 -7.55 15.25 2.78
C LEU A 296 -8.95 14.72 3.14
N PHE A 297 -9.05 13.55 3.78
CA PHE A 297 -10.35 13.04 4.24
C PHE A 297 -11.02 14.00 5.23
N ASN A 298 -10.25 14.57 6.17
CA ASN A 298 -10.81 15.54 7.12
C ASN A 298 -11.13 16.87 6.43
N LYS A 299 -10.38 17.23 5.38
CA LYS A 299 -10.70 18.40 4.56
C LYS A 299 -12.03 18.25 3.84
N VAL A 300 -12.32 17.07 3.29
CA VAL A 300 -13.60 16.78 2.63
C VAL A 300 -14.73 16.66 3.64
N LYS A 301 -14.57 15.86 4.71
CA LYS A 301 -15.64 15.60 5.69
C LYS A 301 -15.97 16.77 6.61
N TYR A 302 -14.96 17.57 6.98
CA TYR A 302 -15.07 18.52 8.10
C TYR A 302 -14.51 19.91 7.75
N GLY A 303 -14.01 20.13 6.53
CA GLY A 303 -13.45 21.40 6.10
C GLY A 303 -12.05 21.74 6.66
N VAL A 304 -11.46 20.87 7.49
CA VAL A 304 -10.18 21.10 8.20
C VAL A 304 -9.05 20.19 7.71
N MET A 305 -7.84 20.74 7.59
CA MET A 305 -6.62 19.96 7.33
C MET A 305 -5.97 19.56 8.65
N PHE A 306 -6.40 18.45 9.22
CA PHE A 306 -5.85 17.92 10.48
C PHE A 306 -6.00 16.40 10.50
N ASP A 307 -4.95 15.63 10.75
CA ASP A 307 -5.06 14.20 11.10
C ASP A 307 -4.85 14.02 12.61
N PRO A 308 -5.65 13.21 13.34
CA PRO A 308 -5.47 12.99 14.77
C PRO A 308 -4.06 12.54 15.18
N LYS A 309 -3.32 11.88 14.27
CA LYS A 309 -1.91 11.50 14.48
C LYS A 309 -0.96 12.70 14.51
N GLU A 310 -1.38 13.86 13.98
CA GLU A 310 -0.66 15.14 14.04
C GLU A 310 -0.91 15.93 15.32
N ARG A 311 -1.73 15.40 16.26
CA ARG A 311 -1.89 15.98 17.60
C ARG A 311 -0.54 16.13 18.29
N GLU A 312 -0.39 17.23 19.02
CA GLU A 312 0.81 17.52 19.79
C GLU A 312 1.13 16.38 20.77
N GLY A 313 2.39 15.93 20.78
CA GLY A 313 2.83 14.77 21.56
C GLY A 313 2.69 13.40 20.89
N THR A 314 1.87 13.25 19.83
CA THR A 314 1.74 11.99 19.06
C THR A 314 2.43 12.03 17.70
N ARG A 315 2.95 13.20 17.30
CA ARG A 315 3.62 13.44 16.02
C ARG A 315 4.88 12.57 15.90
N ARG A 316 4.81 11.52 15.07
CA ARG A 316 5.94 10.61 14.80
C ARG A 316 6.98 11.32 13.92
N ARG A 317 8.27 10.95 14.03
CA ARG A 317 9.38 11.53 13.24
C ARG A 317 9.20 11.38 11.73
N HIS A 318 8.49 10.33 11.31
CA HIS A 318 7.98 10.19 9.94
C HIS A 318 6.49 10.53 9.98
N GLN A 319 6.08 11.57 9.25
CA GLN A 319 4.74 12.14 9.33
C GLN A 319 3.64 11.18 8.82
N VAL A 320 4.01 10.14 8.08
CA VAL A 320 3.10 9.11 7.54
C VAL A 320 3.63 7.73 7.90
N ASP A 321 2.91 7.03 8.78
CA ASP A 321 3.13 5.63 9.11
C ASP A 321 2.15 4.77 8.30
N THR A 322 2.09 5.05 7.00
CA THR A 322 1.36 4.24 6.02
C THR A 322 2.36 3.64 5.03
N ILE A 323 2.16 2.38 4.69
CA ILE A 323 2.88 1.72 3.60
C ILE A 323 2.33 2.11 2.22
N VAL A 324 1.16 2.75 2.17
CA VAL A 324 0.55 3.25 0.93
C VAL A 324 1.41 4.36 0.34
N GLU A 325 1.56 4.34 -0.98
CA GLU A 325 2.36 5.31 -1.73
C GLU A 325 1.53 5.91 -2.88
N GLY A 326 1.89 7.13 -3.28
CA GLY A 326 1.27 7.83 -4.43
C GLY A 326 -0.01 8.61 -4.12
N ILE A 327 -0.64 8.40 -2.96
CA ILE A 327 -1.80 9.13 -2.47
C ILE A 327 -1.63 9.50 -0.98
N GLY A 328 -2.38 10.51 -0.53
CA GLY A 328 -2.35 11.03 0.83
C GLY A 328 -1.34 12.18 1.00
N ILE A 329 -1.79 13.31 1.53
CA ILE A 329 -0.97 14.51 1.73
C ILE A 329 -1.57 15.44 2.80
N ASN A 330 -0.70 16.21 3.48
CA ASN A 330 -1.10 17.14 4.56
C ASN A 330 -1.08 18.61 4.13
N ARG A 331 -1.34 18.88 2.84
CA ARG A 331 -1.62 20.21 2.30
C ARG A 331 -2.66 20.12 1.20
N VAL A 332 -3.43 21.19 1.00
CA VAL A 332 -4.29 21.33 -0.17
C VAL A 332 -3.43 21.83 -1.34
N THR A 333 -3.49 21.13 -2.46
CA THR A 333 -2.81 21.51 -3.71
C THR A 333 -3.79 22.29 -4.60
N HIS A 334 -3.31 23.11 -5.51
CA HIS A 334 -4.19 23.79 -6.47
C HIS A 334 -5.04 22.78 -7.26
N ASN A 335 -4.43 21.71 -7.76
CA ASN A 335 -5.13 20.66 -8.50
C ASN A 335 -6.26 19.97 -7.69
N PHE A 336 -6.09 19.75 -6.38
CA PHE A 336 -7.16 19.22 -5.54
C PHE A 336 -8.26 20.26 -5.32
N ASP A 337 -7.89 21.51 -5.05
CA ASP A 337 -8.84 22.57 -4.73
C ASP A 337 -9.81 22.89 -5.88
N ILE A 338 -9.33 22.82 -7.13
CA ILE A 338 -10.11 23.03 -8.35
C ILE A 338 -11.40 22.18 -8.41
N GLY A 339 -11.34 20.93 -7.97
CA GLY A 339 -12.50 20.02 -7.97
C GLY A 339 -13.04 19.73 -6.57
N ARG A 340 -12.51 20.36 -5.52
CA ARG A 340 -12.77 19.98 -4.12
C ARG A 340 -14.25 20.02 -3.77
N GLU A 341 -14.97 21.02 -4.24
CA GLU A 341 -16.40 21.22 -3.94
C GLU A 341 -17.30 20.22 -4.67
N LEU A 342 -16.76 19.51 -5.66
CA LEU A 342 -17.45 18.45 -6.39
C LEU A 342 -17.27 17.07 -5.76
N ILE A 343 -16.44 16.96 -4.71
CA ILE A 343 -16.21 15.71 -3.97
C ILE A 343 -17.28 15.60 -2.88
N ASP A 344 -18.24 14.70 -3.08
CA ASP A 344 -19.41 14.53 -2.20
C ASP A 344 -19.06 13.84 -0.88
N ASP A 345 -18.08 12.94 -0.89
CA ASP A 345 -17.69 12.22 0.33
C ASP A 345 -16.22 11.76 0.35
N ALA A 346 -15.75 11.27 1.51
CA ALA A 346 -14.46 10.63 1.66
C ALA A 346 -14.55 9.34 2.50
N VAL A 347 -13.72 8.35 2.14
CA VAL A 347 -13.57 7.07 2.82
C VAL A 347 -12.12 6.90 3.24
N ARG A 348 -11.92 6.64 4.54
CA ARG A 348 -10.61 6.28 5.09
C ARG A 348 -10.35 4.79 4.92
N VAL A 349 -9.16 4.43 4.44
CA VAL A 349 -8.76 3.03 4.19
C VAL A 349 -7.44 2.71 4.87
N THR A 350 -7.45 1.77 5.81
CA THR A 350 -6.23 1.38 6.54
C THR A 350 -5.28 0.54 5.68
N ASP A 351 -4.01 0.47 6.08
CA ASP A 351 -2.98 -0.36 5.43
C ASP A 351 -3.41 -1.84 5.35
N ASP A 352 -3.96 -2.39 6.44
CA ASP A 352 -4.46 -3.77 6.49
C ASP A 352 -5.60 -4.02 5.50
N GLN A 353 -6.52 -3.05 5.36
CA GLN A 353 -7.60 -3.12 4.38
C GLN A 353 -7.03 -3.08 2.96
N ALA A 354 -6.05 -2.20 2.70
CA ALA A 354 -5.40 -2.09 1.39
C ALA A 354 -4.65 -3.39 1.04
N ILE A 355 -3.85 -3.95 1.95
CA ILE A 355 -3.16 -5.23 1.74
C ILE A 355 -4.17 -6.35 1.46
N SER A 356 -5.20 -6.47 2.30
CA SER A 356 -6.20 -7.53 2.16
C SER A 356 -6.96 -7.43 0.82
N MET A 357 -7.29 -6.21 0.39
CA MET A 357 -7.91 -5.98 -0.92
C MET A 357 -6.97 -6.31 -2.07
N ALA A 358 -5.70 -5.92 -1.99
CA ALA A 358 -4.72 -6.24 -3.02
C ALA A 358 -4.57 -7.75 -3.20
N ARG A 359 -4.50 -8.50 -2.09
CA ARG A 359 -4.50 -9.97 -2.11
C ARG A 359 -5.77 -10.54 -2.74
N TRP A 360 -6.94 -10.05 -2.31
CA TRP A 360 -8.22 -10.49 -2.83
C TRP A 360 -8.31 -10.36 -4.36
N LEU A 361 -7.87 -9.22 -4.91
CA LEU A 361 -7.87 -8.96 -6.35
C LEU A 361 -6.96 -9.92 -7.13
N VAL A 362 -5.82 -10.31 -6.55
CA VAL A 362 -4.94 -11.33 -7.16
C VAL A 362 -5.59 -12.70 -7.11
N GLU A 363 -6.12 -13.08 -5.95
CA GLU A 363 -6.71 -14.41 -5.70
C GLU A 363 -7.96 -14.67 -6.53
N HIS A 364 -8.80 -13.66 -6.76
CA HIS A 364 -10.13 -13.85 -7.38
C HIS A 364 -10.25 -13.27 -8.79
N ASP A 365 -9.49 -12.24 -9.13
CA ASP A 365 -9.56 -11.58 -10.44
C ASP A 365 -8.25 -11.66 -11.24
N GLY A 366 -7.15 -12.13 -10.64
CA GLY A 366 -5.82 -12.14 -11.26
C GLY A 366 -5.24 -10.73 -11.46
N ILE A 367 -5.73 -9.73 -10.71
CA ILE A 367 -5.35 -8.32 -10.87
C ILE A 367 -4.26 -7.95 -9.86
N PHE A 368 -3.02 -7.77 -10.33
CA PHE A 368 -1.86 -7.44 -9.49
C PHE A 368 -1.54 -5.95 -9.46
N VAL A 369 -1.93 -5.28 -8.38
CA VAL A 369 -1.96 -3.81 -8.30
C VAL A 369 -1.09 -3.22 -7.18
N GLY A 370 -0.77 -1.94 -7.34
CA GLY A 370 -0.13 -1.12 -6.33
C GLY A 370 -1.05 -0.71 -5.18
N SER A 371 -0.44 -0.07 -4.18
CA SER A 371 -1.11 0.27 -2.91
C SER A 371 -2.29 1.24 -3.08
N SER A 372 -2.14 2.29 -3.90
CA SER A 372 -3.20 3.28 -4.14
C SER A 372 -4.41 2.68 -4.85
N SER A 373 -4.21 1.77 -5.81
CA SER A 373 -5.29 1.02 -6.46
C SER A 373 -6.07 0.16 -5.46
N ALA A 374 -5.38 -0.47 -4.50
CA ALA A 374 -6.03 -1.26 -3.48
C ALA A 374 -6.89 -0.38 -2.54
N VAL A 375 -6.40 0.79 -2.16
CA VAL A 375 -7.16 1.80 -1.41
C VAL A 375 -8.42 2.22 -2.17
N ASN A 376 -8.28 2.52 -3.45
CA ASN A 376 -9.38 2.85 -4.36
C ASN A 376 -10.45 1.76 -4.40
N CYS A 377 -10.06 0.48 -4.52
CA CYS A 377 -10.98 -0.65 -4.53
C CYS A 377 -11.69 -0.88 -3.20
N VAL A 378 -11.01 -0.69 -2.06
CA VAL A 378 -11.67 -0.75 -0.73
C VAL A 378 -12.74 0.33 -0.63
N ALA A 379 -12.41 1.58 -0.98
CA ALA A 379 -13.36 2.68 -0.90
C ALA A 379 -14.55 2.48 -1.85
N ALA A 380 -14.31 2.03 -3.08
CA ALA A 380 -15.37 1.70 -4.04
C ALA A 380 -16.28 0.58 -3.51
N THR A 381 -15.72 -0.45 -2.88
CA THR A 381 -16.48 -1.56 -2.28
C THR A 381 -17.35 -1.10 -1.11
N LYS A 382 -16.81 -0.26 -0.22
CA LYS A 382 -17.58 0.33 0.90
C LYS A 382 -18.72 1.22 0.39
N LEU A 383 -18.43 2.06 -0.61
CA LEU A 383 -19.45 2.92 -1.22
C LEU A 383 -20.55 2.08 -1.90
N ALA A 384 -20.17 1.08 -2.70
CA ALA A 384 -21.12 0.18 -3.35
C ALA A 384 -22.07 -0.49 -2.35
N LYS A 385 -21.55 -0.97 -1.21
CA LYS A 385 -22.39 -1.52 -0.13
C LYS A 385 -23.36 -0.49 0.46
N SER A 386 -22.95 0.77 0.57
CA SER A 386 -23.83 1.84 1.08
C SER A 386 -24.91 2.27 0.09
N LEU A 387 -24.63 2.23 -1.23
CA LEU A 387 -25.59 2.57 -2.28
C LEU A 387 -26.61 1.43 -2.49
N GLY A 388 -26.18 0.18 -2.28
CA GLY A 388 -27.00 -1.00 -2.52
C GLY A 388 -26.90 -1.51 -3.96
N PRO A 389 -27.40 -2.73 -4.22
CA PRO A 389 -27.21 -3.42 -5.50
C PRO A 389 -27.82 -2.65 -6.69
N GLY A 390 -27.31 -2.93 -7.90
CA GLY A 390 -27.79 -2.32 -9.15
C GLY A 390 -27.07 -1.04 -9.57
N HIS A 391 -26.29 -0.42 -8.69
CA HIS A 391 -25.49 0.76 -9.04
C HIS A 391 -24.19 0.39 -9.73
N ARG A 392 -23.66 1.30 -10.54
CA ARG A 392 -22.36 1.22 -11.20
C ARG A 392 -21.37 2.21 -10.60
N ILE A 393 -20.26 1.67 -10.11
CA ILE A 393 -19.17 2.43 -9.48
C ILE A 393 -17.92 2.28 -10.33
N VAL A 394 -17.30 3.39 -10.69
CA VAL A 394 -16.01 3.41 -11.40
C VAL A 394 -14.90 3.82 -10.44
N THR A 395 -13.77 3.11 -10.48
CA THR A 395 -12.56 3.45 -9.74
C THR A 395 -11.32 3.41 -10.65
N ILE A 396 -10.14 3.76 -10.14
CA ILE A 396 -8.88 3.78 -10.91
C ILE A 396 -7.90 2.74 -10.37
N LEU A 397 -7.33 1.92 -11.26
CA LEU A 397 -6.16 1.09 -10.98
C LEU A 397 -4.92 1.85 -11.48
N CYS A 398 -4.21 2.49 -10.56
CA CYS A 398 -3.12 3.41 -10.85
C CYS A 398 -1.91 2.70 -11.47
N ASP A 399 -1.29 1.78 -10.76
CA ASP A 399 -0.06 1.11 -11.21
C ASP A 399 0.01 -0.34 -10.74
N SER A 400 0.99 -1.07 -11.30
CA SER A 400 1.20 -2.49 -11.01
C SER A 400 1.80 -2.72 -9.62
N GLY A 401 1.44 -3.85 -9.01
CA GLY A 401 2.03 -4.32 -7.75
C GLY A 401 3.54 -4.56 -7.82
N ALA A 402 4.08 -4.77 -9.03
CA ALA A 402 5.50 -5.05 -9.24
C ALA A 402 6.43 -3.94 -8.70
N ARG A 403 5.95 -2.69 -8.69
CA ARG A 403 6.71 -1.53 -8.18
C ARG A 403 6.83 -1.50 -6.66
N TYR A 404 6.06 -2.33 -5.96
CA TYR A 404 5.90 -2.26 -4.52
C TYR A 404 6.28 -3.57 -3.79
N LEU A 405 7.01 -4.47 -4.46
CA LEU A 405 7.48 -5.75 -3.92
C LEU A 405 8.29 -5.59 -2.63
N SER A 406 9.16 -4.58 -2.55
CA SER A 406 10.05 -4.36 -1.42
C SER A 406 9.41 -3.61 -0.23
N LYS A 407 8.16 -3.13 -0.36
CA LYS A 407 7.45 -2.41 0.71
C LYS A 407 6.02 -2.89 0.92
N PHE A 408 5.09 -2.51 0.05
CA PHE A 408 3.66 -2.84 0.20
C PHE A 408 3.40 -4.35 0.19
N TRP A 409 4.08 -5.08 -0.70
CA TRP A 409 4.00 -6.53 -0.83
C TRP A 409 5.09 -7.29 -0.05
N LYS A 410 5.92 -6.60 0.74
CA LYS A 410 7.09 -7.21 1.39
C LYS A 410 6.70 -8.32 2.38
N ASN A 411 5.67 -8.06 3.17
CA ASN A 411 5.26 -8.92 4.29
C ASN A 411 3.96 -9.68 3.97
N THR A 412 3.55 -9.74 2.70
CA THR A 412 2.40 -10.55 2.31
C THR A 412 2.85 -11.99 2.10
N GLU A 413 2.21 -12.93 2.79
CA GLU A 413 2.44 -14.36 2.56
C GLU A 413 2.29 -14.72 1.07
N PRO A 414 3.09 -15.66 0.54
CA PRO A 414 2.95 -16.13 -0.83
C PRO A 414 1.50 -16.53 -1.12
N ILE A 415 0.97 -16.06 -2.26
CA ILE A 415 -0.42 -16.34 -2.65
C ILE A 415 -0.55 -17.77 -3.21
N GLY A 416 0.48 -18.26 -3.89
CA GLY A 416 0.51 -19.64 -4.40
C GLY A 416 0.84 -20.65 -3.29
N GLY A 417 0.12 -21.78 -3.25
CA GLY A 417 0.44 -22.93 -2.39
C GLY A 417 -0.49 -23.16 -1.19
N VAL A 418 -1.54 -22.36 -1.02
CA VAL A 418 -2.59 -22.59 -0.02
C VAL A 418 -3.89 -22.88 -0.77
N GLU A 419 -4.22 -24.17 -0.97
CA GLU A 419 -5.57 -24.55 -1.37
C GLU A 419 -6.55 -24.03 -0.29
N SER A 420 -7.55 -23.29 -0.74
CA SER A 420 -8.55 -22.56 0.05
C SER A 420 -8.93 -23.20 1.39
N ASP A 421 -8.30 -22.78 2.48
CA ASP A 421 -8.94 -22.87 3.80
C ASP A 421 -9.84 -21.64 3.90
N SER A 422 -11.14 -21.86 3.68
CA SER A 422 -12.24 -20.88 3.71
C SER A 422 -12.33 -20.05 5.02
N ARG A 423 -11.46 -20.34 5.99
CA ARG A 423 -11.26 -19.61 7.24
C ARG A 423 -10.48 -18.29 7.12
N LEU A 424 -9.73 -18.06 6.02
CA LEU A 424 -9.08 -16.76 5.75
C LEU A 424 -10.02 -15.72 5.09
N LEU A 425 -11.27 -16.06 4.78
CA LEU A 425 -12.28 -15.15 4.21
C LEU A 425 -12.97 -14.26 5.27
N LEU A 426 -12.93 -14.66 6.54
CA LEU A 426 -13.58 -13.94 7.64
C LEU A 426 -12.99 -12.55 7.94
N PRO A 427 -11.67 -12.30 7.85
CA PRO A 427 -11.07 -11.00 8.18
C PRO A 427 -11.50 -9.88 7.23
N LEU A 428 -11.51 -10.07 5.90
CA LEU A 428 -11.88 -9.00 4.97
C LEU A 428 -13.36 -8.61 5.12
N CYS A 429 -14.26 -9.61 5.20
CA CYS A 429 -15.68 -9.35 5.45
C CYS A 429 -15.88 -8.66 6.81
N LYS A 430 -15.21 -9.11 7.89
CA LYS A 430 -15.31 -8.43 9.19
C LYS A 430 -14.69 -7.02 9.18
N GLN A 431 -13.57 -6.81 8.49
CA GLN A 431 -12.88 -5.52 8.38
C GLN A 431 -13.62 -4.50 7.51
N LEU A 432 -14.38 -4.95 6.50
CA LEU A 432 -15.26 -4.08 5.72
C LEU A 432 -16.52 -3.68 6.52
N HIS A 433 -17.05 -4.56 7.37
CA HIS A 433 -18.26 -4.30 8.18
C HIS A 433 -18.01 -3.58 9.52
N ALA A 434 -16.81 -3.63 10.11
CA ALA A 434 -16.51 -3.10 11.45
C ALA A 434 -16.54 -1.56 11.62
N SER A 435 -17.10 -0.79 10.66
CA SER A 435 -17.14 0.68 10.71
C SER A 435 -18.53 1.29 10.82
N HIS A 436 -19.56 0.49 11.13
CA HIS A 436 -20.92 0.99 11.41
C HIS A 436 -21.39 0.54 12.79
N SER A 437 -21.18 1.40 13.80
CA SER A 437 -21.91 1.33 15.07
C SER A 437 -22.05 2.74 15.65
N PRO A 438 -23.25 3.36 15.62
CA PRO A 438 -23.52 4.55 16.42
C PRO A 438 -23.71 4.12 17.88
N GLN A 439 -22.80 4.53 18.78
CA GLN A 439 -22.95 4.26 20.21
C GLN A 439 -24.04 5.16 20.80
N GLN A 440 -25.23 4.61 21.03
CA GLN A 440 -26.17 5.11 22.04
C GLN A 440 -26.00 4.29 23.32
N THR A 441 -25.79 4.99 24.43
CA THR A 441 -25.55 4.44 25.77
C THR A 441 -26.86 4.30 26.55
N PHE A 442 -27.14 3.12 27.11
CA PHE A 442 -27.97 2.95 28.32
C PHE A 442 -27.47 1.76 29.17
N PRO A 443 -27.60 1.79 30.51
CA PRO A 443 -26.92 0.87 31.43
C PRO A 443 -27.80 -0.34 31.80
N PRO A 444 -27.22 -1.50 32.21
CA PRO A 444 -28.00 -2.56 32.84
C PRO A 444 -27.76 -2.71 34.35
N LEU A 445 -28.88 -2.98 35.02
CA LEU A 445 -29.01 -3.35 36.43
C LEU A 445 -28.53 -4.78 36.74
N SER A 446 -28.39 -5.00 38.04
CA SER A 446 -27.77 -6.08 38.81
C SER A 446 -28.28 -7.53 38.64
N SER A 447 -27.31 -8.44 38.85
CA SER A 447 -27.25 -9.90 39.18
C SER A 447 -28.38 -10.51 40.07
N PRO A 448 -28.43 -11.83 40.47
CA PRO A 448 -27.34 -12.84 40.54
C PRO A 448 -27.64 -14.38 40.45
N ARG A 449 -26.53 -15.17 40.34
CA ARG A 449 -26.18 -16.52 40.91
C ARG A 449 -27.03 -17.75 40.50
N THR A 450 -26.47 -18.96 40.27
CA THR A 450 -25.88 -19.85 41.31
C THR A 450 -25.21 -21.13 40.72
N GLN A 451 -23.92 -21.33 41.03
CA GLN A 451 -23.17 -22.53 41.51
C GLN A 451 -23.42 -24.02 41.11
N LYS A 452 -22.25 -24.71 41.01
CA LYS A 452 -21.83 -26.11 41.37
C LYS A 452 -21.91 -27.21 40.30
N LYS A 453 -21.13 -28.30 40.28
CA LYS A 453 -19.79 -28.78 40.75
C LYS A 453 -19.78 -30.32 40.48
N LEU A 454 -18.61 -30.97 40.46
CA LEU A 454 -18.30 -32.43 40.50
C LEU A 454 -18.14 -33.20 39.16
N ILE A 455 -17.30 -34.22 38.97
CA ILE A 455 -15.99 -34.71 39.53
C ILE A 455 -15.66 -36.07 38.84
N ARG A 456 -14.37 -36.32 38.54
CA ARG A 456 -13.56 -37.59 38.48
C ARG A 456 -13.79 -38.75 37.48
N GLY A 457 -12.64 -39.26 37.00
CA GLY A 457 -12.27 -40.69 36.91
C GLY A 457 -11.75 -41.13 35.51
N SER A 458 -10.45 -41.10 35.18
CA SER A 458 -9.34 -42.02 35.52
C SER A 458 -9.31 -43.39 34.81
N ARG A 459 -8.26 -43.59 33.97
CA ARG A 459 -7.29 -44.72 33.86
C ARG A 459 -7.19 -45.52 32.54
N ARG A 460 -5.93 -45.52 32.01
CA ARG A 460 -5.07 -46.63 31.52
C ARG A 460 -5.50 -47.38 30.23
N LYS A 461 -4.61 -47.93 29.38
CA LYS A 461 -3.15 -47.96 29.09
C LYS A 461 -2.99 -48.84 27.81
N GLN A 462 -1.77 -48.92 27.27
CA GLN A 462 -1.20 -49.85 26.25
C GLN A 462 -1.39 -49.45 24.76
N GLU A 463 -0.44 -49.62 23.84
CA GLU A 463 0.96 -50.07 23.84
C GLU A 463 1.67 -49.64 22.53
N THR A 464 2.99 -49.41 22.64
CA THR A 464 4.14 -49.53 21.69
C THR A 464 3.92 -49.91 20.22
N ILE A 465 4.69 -49.34 19.27
CA ILE A 465 5.95 -49.91 18.72
C ILE A 465 6.91 -48.82 18.19
N SER A 466 8.20 -49.11 18.35
CA SER A 466 9.44 -48.39 18.04
C SER A 466 9.84 -48.31 16.57
N ASN A 467 10.58 -47.26 16.20
CA ASN A 467 11.86 -47.37 15.47
C ASN A 467 12.68 -46.06 15.58
N SER A 468 13.96 -46.21 15.85
CA SER A 468 15.02 -45.17 15.85
C SER A 468 16.10 -45.61 14.85
N PRO A 469 16.97 -44.72 14.31
CA PRO A 469 18.19 -44.40 15.06
C PRO A 469 18.79 -42.99 14.86
N GLN A 470 19.43 -42.54 15.95
CA GLN A 470 20.73 -41.85 16.08
C GLN A 470 21.03 -40.47 15.44
N THR A 471 21.66 -39.69 16.31
CA THR A 471 22.12 -38.30 16.29
C THR A 471 23.58 -38.18 15.83
N ASN A 472 23.93 -37.10 15.11
CA ASN A 472 25.07 -36.20 15.42
C ASN A 472 25.14 -34.97 14.47
N PRO A 473 25.91 -33.91 14.81
CA PRO A 473 25.52 -32.51 14.59
C PRO A 473 26.21 -31.75 13.44
N MET A 474 25.56 -30.65 13.02
CA MET A 474 26.06 -29.37 12.43
C MET A 474 27.16 -29.37 11.36
N PRO A 475 26.94 -28.71 10.19
CA PRO A 475 28.01 -28.28 9.31
C PRO A 475 28.25 -26.76 9.24
N ALA A 476 29.55 -26.47 9.28
CA ALA A 476 30.37 -25.37 8.76
C ALA A 476 29.79 -24.32 7.80
N HIS A 477 30.25 -23.07 7.98
CA HIS A 477 30.36 -22.04 6.93
C HIS A 477 31.80 -21.92 6.41
N ARG A 478 31.93 -21.59 5.11
CA ARG A 478 33.15 -21.58 4.29
C ARG A 478 33.74 -20.17 4.11
N MET A 479 35.06 -20.15 3.90
CA MET A 479 36.09 -19.12 3.59
C MET A 479 35.70 -17.98 2.62
N SER A 480 36.35 -16.80 2.53
CA SER A 480 37.78 -16.42 2.42
C SER A 480 37.91 -14.88 2.65
N SER A 481 39.05 -14.19 2.84
CA SER A 481 40.42 -14.30 2.33
C SER A 481 41.42 -13.49 3.20
N HIS A 482 42.71 -13.82 3.09
CA HIS A 482 43.85 -13.29 3.85
C HIS A 482 44.57 -12.11 3.17
N ASN A 483 45.16 -11.24 3.99
CA ASN A 483 46.44 -10.51 3.81
C ASN A 483 46.76 -9.94 5.21
N GLY A 484 47.93 -10.01 5.85
CA GLY A 484 49.28 -10.48 5.57
C GLY A 484 50.13 -9.84 6.67
N ILE A 485 50.77 -10.63 7.54
CA ILE A 485 51.54 -10.15 8.71
C ILE A 485 53.01 -10.00 8.31
N ASN A 486 53.62 -8.84 8.60
CA ASN A 486 55.07 -8.70 8.71
C ASN A 486 55.47 -8.47 10.18
N LYS A 487 56.35 -9.35 10.67
CA LYS A 487 57.09 -9.25 11.94
C LYS A 487 58.32 -8.37 11.76
N ALA A 488 58.69 -7.55 12.76
CA ALA A 488 60.09 -7.36 13.15
C ALA A 488 60.24 -6.61 14.50
N ASN A 489 60.84 -7.32 15.46
CA ASN A 489 61.87 -6.95 16.44
C ASN A 489 61.87 -5.62 17.22
N ARG A 490 62.01 -5.77 18.54
CA ARG A 490 62.58 -4.81 19.50
C ARG A 490 64.07 -5.13 19.77
N SER A 491 64.89 -4.10 19.91
CA SER A 491 66.16 -4.06 20.69
C SER A 491 66.37 -2.60 21.14
N LYS A 492 66.37 -2.25 22.45
CA LYS A 492 67.40 -2.32 23.52
C LYS A 492 68.44 -1.17 23.51
N SER A 493 68.73 -0.68 24.73
CA SER A 493 69.80 0.26 25.20
C SER A 493 69.48 1.77 25.06
N SER A 494 69.83 2.71 25.96
CA SER A 494 70.59 2.74 27.23
C SER A 494 70.41 4.09 27.96
N ILE A 495 70.39 4.05 29.30
CA ILE A 495 71.03 4.93 30.32
C ILE A 495 71.27 6.43 29.98
N ALA A 496 70.66 7.33 30.77
CA ALA A 496 71.34 8.41 31.53
C ALA A 496 70.33 9.29 32.29
N GLU A 497 70.70 9.65 33.52
CA GLU A 497 69.95 10.44 34.51
C GLU A 497 69.69 11.89 34.08
N ARG A 498 68.50 12.42 34.43
CA ARG A 498 68.31 13.76 35.02
C ARG A 498 66.83 14.02 35.37
N CYS A 499 66.61 14.41 36.64
CA CYS A 499 65.47 15.16 37.20
C CYS A 499 64.04 14.66 36.92
N VAL A 500 63.38 14.10 37.94
CA VAL A 500 61.91 13.91 37.94
C VAL A 500 61.28 14.78 39.03
N PRO A 501 60.44 15.77 38.68
CA PRO A 501 59.57 16.44 39.64
C PRO A 501 58.26 15.66 39.82
N SER A 502 57.81 15.60 41.07
CA SER A 502 56.47 15.26 41.57
C SER A 502 55.35 14.94 40.56
N SER A 503 54.78 13.73 40.62
CA SER A 503 53.33 13.55 40.43
C SER A 503 52.85 12.16 40.85
N LEU A 504 51.82 12.13 41.70
CA LEU A 504 50.99 10.96 41.96
C LEU A 504 50.46 10.40 40.64
N SER A 505 50.73 9.13 40.36
CA SER A 505 50.20 8.44 39.18
C SER A 505 48.67 8.27 39.32
N ARG A 506 47.93 9.27 38.85
CA ARG A 506 46.49 9.13 38.57
C ARG A 506 46.32 8.00 37.57
N LYS A 507 45.85 6.83 38.04
CA LYS A 507 45.40 5.74 37.17
C LYS A 507 44.51 6.34 36.08
N MET A 508 44.83 6.11 34.80
CA MET A 508 44.11 6.67 33.64
C MET A 508 42.58 6.62 33.84
N PRO A 509 41.78 7.62 33.48
CA PRO A 509 40.33 7.58 33.69
C PRO A 509 39.70 6.38 32.95
N LEU A 510 38.61 5.82 33.52
CA LEU A 510 37.93 4.64 32.96
C LEU A 510 37.47 4.89 31.51
N SER A 511 37.09 6.13 31.17
CA SER A 511 36.74 6.55 29.82
C SER A 511 37.86 6.38 28.79
N ARG A 512 39.14 6.40 29.21
CA ARG A 512 40.29 6.11 28.33
C ARG A 512 40.70 4.64 28.34
N ARG A 513 40.51 3.94 29.46
CA ARG A 513 40.87 2.51 29.59
C ARG A 513 39.85 1.58 28.96
N ASN A 514 38.56 1.88 29.11
CA ASN A 514 37.45 1.14 28.56
C ASN A 514 36.29 2.10 28.27
N PRO A 515 36.32 2.79 27.11
CA PRO A 515 35.32 3.78 26.76
C PRO A 515 33.90 3.20 26.70
N GLU A 516 33.76 1.94 26.30
CA GLU A 516 32.45 1.27 26.21
C GLU A 516 31.85 0.99 27.60
N LEU A 517 32.67 0.52 28.56
CA LEU A 517 32.23 0.36 29.95
C LEU A 517 31.91 1.71 30.61
N ALA A 518 32.72 2.74 30.36
CA ALA A 518 32.46 4.09 30.86
C ALA A 518 31.14 4.64 30.30
N ARG A 519 30.85 4.40 29.02
CA ARG A 519 29.59 4.76 28.37
C ARG A 519 28.40 4.04 29.01
N LYS A 520 28.51 2.73 29.25
CA LYS A 520 27.45 1.95 29.94
C LYS A 520 27.20 2.45 31.37
N ILE A 521 28.26 2.72 32.14
CA ILE A 521 28.12 3.29 33.50
C ILE A 521 27.44 4.65 33.45
N SER A 522 27.77 5.49 32.46
CA SER A 522 27.09 6.77 32.25
C SER A 522 25.60 6.59 31.96
N GLN A 523 25.23 5.63 31.10
CA GLN A 523 23.83 5.30 30.82
C GLN A 523 23.08 4.79 32.06
N MET A 524 23.73 3.96 32.89
CA MET A 524 23.14 3.44 34.12
C MET A 524 22.92 4.51 35.20
N ARG A 525 23.63 5.64 35.11
CA ARG A 525 23.50 6.79 36.03
C ARG A 525 22.41 7.79 35.62
N LEU A 526 21.76 7.61 34.47
CA LEU A 526 20.66 8.47 34.04
C LEU A 526 19.53 8.44 35.08
N THR A 527 19.07 9.61 35.48
CA THR A 527 18.02 9.77 36.48
C THR A 527 16.65 9.50 35.87
N ILE A 528 15.76 8.92 36.67
CA ILE A 528 14.37 8.65 36.31
C ILE A 528 13.48 9.56 37.17
N ALA A 529 12.61 10.33 36.51
CA ALA A 529 11.64 11.16 37.20
C ALA A 529 10.55 10.28 37.84
N PRO A 530 10.16 10.54 39.10
CA PRO A 530 9.10 9.80 39.76
C PRO A 530 7.72 10.14 39.19
N ILE A 531 6.88 9.11 39.01
CA ILE A 531 5.45 9.30 38.79
C ILE A 531 4.78 9.52 40.15
N VAL A 532 3.81 10.42 40.21
CA VAL A 532 3.03 10.68 41.42
C VAL A 532 1.72 9.89 41.40
N HIS A 533 1.26 9.46 42.57
CA HIS A 533 -0.05 8.85 42.71
C HIS A 533 -1.16 9.88 42.50
N VAL A 534 -2.15 9.56 41.67
CA VAL A 534 -3.16 10.52 41.19
C VAL A 534 -4.00 11.12 42.32
N GLN A 535 -4.23 10.39 43.43
CA GLN A 535 -5.00 10.92 44.57
C GLN A 535 -4.14 11.61 45.63
N THR A 536 -2.94 11.09 45.92
CA THR A 536 -2.14 11.59 47.06
C THR A 536 -1.10 12.61 46.62
N GLY A 537 -0.81 12.71 45.32
CA GLY A 537 0.21 13.60 44.75
C GLY A 537 1.65 13.21 45.12
N LEU A 538 1.84 12.10 45.83
CA LEU A 538 3.15 11.63 46.27
C LEU A 538 3.63 10.46 45.39
N PRO A 539 4.95 10.34 45.15
CA PRO A 539 5.49 9.17 44.47
C PRO A 539 5.55 7.97 45.40
N ALA A 540 5.62 6.77 44.81
CA ALA A 540 5.86 5.55 45.58
C ALA A 540 7.17 5.64 46.37
N PRO A 541 7.21 5.23 47.65
CA PRO A 541 8.42 5.30 48.48
C PRO A 541 9.65 4.63 47.87
N ASP A 542 9.45 3.50 47.18
CA ASP A 542 10.52 2.70 46.57
C ASP A 542 10.67 2.95 45.06
N TYR A 543 10.28 4.13 44.57
CA TYR A 543 10.39 4.44 43.15
C TYR A 543 11.86 4.51 42.68
N PRO A 544 12.24 3.87 41.55
CA PRO A 544 13.63 3.89 41.08
C PRO A 544 14.05 5.28 40.59
N HIS A 545 15.11 5.85 41.16
CA HIS A 545 15.60 7.18 40.81
C HIS A 545 16.65 7.20 39.68
N SER A 546 17.14 6.04 39.26
CA SER A 546 18.12 5.87 38.18
C SER A 546 17.84 4.65 37.33
N MET A 547 18.41 4.62 36.12
CA MET A 547 18.39 3.44 35.25
C MET A 547 18.96 2.20 35.93
N LEU A 548 20.02 2.34 36.72
CA LEU A 548 20.57 1.23 37.50
C LEU A 548 19.57 0.69 38.53
N SER A 549 18.95 1.57 39.32
CA SER A 549 17.96 1.14 40.33
C SER A 549 16.72 0.50 39.69
N LEU A 550 16.33 0.95 38.49
CA LEU A 550 15.25 0.31 37.73
C LEU A 550 15.64 -1.12 37.34
N PHE A 551 16.88 -1.33 36.85
CA PHE A 551 17.36 -2.67 36.45
C PHE A 551 17.59 -3.62 37.63
N LEU A 552 17.61 -3.11 38.86
CA LEU A 552 17.78 -3.87 40.09
C LEU A 552 16.47 -4.11 40.84
N LEU A 553 15.32 -3.66 40.29
CA LEU A 553 14.02 -3.93 40.91
C LEU A 553 13.73 -5.44 40.93
N THR A 554 13.26 -5.91 42.07
CA THR A 554 12.76 -7.27 42.26
C THR A 554 11.30 -7.38 41.83
N GLU A 555 10.82 -8.62 41.63
CA GLU A 555 9.41 -8.86 41.28
C GLU A 555 8.47 -8.32 42.36
N ALA A 556 8.82 -8.49 43.64
CA ALA A 556 8.04 -8.00 44.77
C ALA A 556 7.96 -6.46 44.81
N GLN A 557 9.04 -5.76 44.45
CA GLN A 557 9.03 -4.29 44.36
C GLN A 557 8.17 -3.80 43.19
N LEU A 558 8.19 -4.50 42.05
CA LEU A 558 7.29 -4.19 40.92
C LEU A 558 5.82 -4.43 41.28
N ASP A 559 5.52 -5.46 42.06
CA ASP A 559 4.17 -5.74 42.54
C ASP A 559 3.71 -4.66 43.54
N ALA A 560 4.59 -4.21 44.43
CA ALA A 560 4.31 -3.10 45.35
C ALA A 560 4.06 -1.78 44.60
N LEU A 561 4.86 -1.46 43.57
CA LEU A 561 4.67 -0.29 42.72
C LEU A 561 3.33 -0.35 41.97
N ALA A 562 2.98 -1.50 41.39
CA ALA A 562 1.71 -1.66 40.70
C ALA A 562 0.50 -1.58 41.65
N LEU A 563 0.63 -2.10 42.88
CA LEU A 563 -0.41 -1.94 43.89
C LEU A 563 -0.56 -0.47 44.30
N TYR A 564 0.55 0.23 44.53
CA TYR A 564 0.55 1.65 44.89
C TYR A 564 -0.17 2.50 43.84
N TYR A 565 0.08 2.27 42.55
CA TYR A 565 -0.61 2.99 41.45
C TYR A 565 -1.96 2.37 41.02
N SER A 566 -2.51 1.44 41.82
CA SER A 566 -3.79 0.76 41.53
C SER A 566 -3.86 0.11 40.14
N GLN A 567 -2.75 -0.52 39.73
CA GLN A 567 -2.57 -1.19 38.43
C GLN A 567 -2.71 -2.72 38.52
N SER A 568 -2.74 -3.30 39.72
CA SER A 568 -2.88 -4.75 39.93
C SER A 568 -4.31 -5.27 39.71
N HIS A 569 -5.30 -4.38 39.75
CA HIS A 569 -6.71 -4.64 39.51
C HIS A 569 -7.35 -3.41 38.88
N ILE A 570 -8.45 -3.60 38.16
CA ILE A 570 -9.20 -2.51 37.54
C ILE A 570 -9.92 -1.74 38.66
N SER A 571 -9.65 -0.44 38.74
CA SER A 571 -10.24 0.54 39.63
C SER A 571 -10.49 1.85 38.87
N ASP A 572 -11.20 2.79 39.48
CA ASP A 572 -11.45 4.12 38.88
C ASP A 572 -10.15 4.91 38.60
N LEU A 573 -9.04 4.54 39.25
CA LEU A 573 -7.72 5.14 39.07
C LEU A 573 -6.90 4.47 37.95
N THR A 574 -7.22 3.24 37.57
CA THR A 574 -6.40 2.44 36.65
C THR A 574 -6.25 3.11 35.30
N PHE A 575 -7.31 3.75 34.79
CA PHE A 575 -7.32 4.43 33.49
C PHE A 575 -6.88 5.90 33.56
N GLN A 576 -6.51 6.41 34.73
CA GLN A 576 -6.02 7.79 34.91
C GLN A 576 -4.51 7.90 34.64
N TYR A 577 -3.80 6.78 34.51
CA TYR A 577 -2.39 6.73 34.13
C TYR A 577 -2.21 6.45 32.63
N PRO A 578 -1.14 6.96 31.98
CA PRO A 578 -0.96 6.88 30.52
C PRO A 578 -0.84 5.46 29.94
N ALA A 579 -0.51 4.47 30.78
CA ALA A 579 -0.38 3.08 30.43
C ALA A 579 -0.73 2.20 31.64
N THR A 580 -0.97 0.91 31.40
CA THR A 580 -1.37 -0.03 32.46
C THR A 580 -0.30 -1.08 32.75
N MET A 581 -0.09 -1.39 34.03
CA MET A 581 0.71 -2.54 34.50
C MET A 581 -0.18 -3.71 34.90
N ASN A 582 -1.03 -4.16 33.99
CA ASN A 582 -1.99 -5.22 34.28
C ASN A 582 -1.26 -6.56 34.48
N TRP A 583 -1.13 -7.02 35.73
CA TRP A 583 -0.52 -8.31 36.06
C TRP A 583 -1.42 -9.52 35.82
N GLN A 584 -2.71 -9.30 35.50
CA GLN A 584 -3.69 -10.37 35.26
C GLN A 584 -3.59 -10.95 33.84
N GLN A 585 -2.46 -10.75 33.16
CA GLN A 585 -2.25 -11.30 31.84
C GLN A 585 -2.09 -12.82 31.91
N PRO A 586 -2.72 -13.60 31.01
CA PRO A 586 -2.67 -15.05 31.04
C PRO A 586 -1.26 -15.66 31.01
N PHE A 587 -0.24 -14.95 30.51
CA PHE A 587 1.15 -15.41 30.44
C PHE A 587 1.98 -15.04 31.68
N LEU A 588 1.47 -14.18 32.57
CA LEU A 588 2.08 -13.87 33.88
C LEU A 588 1.49 -14.72 35.01
N ASP A 589 0.46 -15.52 34.71
CA ASP A 589 -0.23 -16.36 35.68
C ASP A 589 0.69 -17.44 36.23
N LYS A 590 0.74 -17.53 37.57
CA LYS A 590 1.54 -18.50 38.33
C LYS A 590 0.71 -19.68 38.84
N SER A 591 -0.58 -19.73 38.52
CA SER A 591 -1.48 -20.74 39.06
C SER A 591 -0.97 -22.16 38.81
N ASP A 592 -1.09 -23.02 39.81
CA ASP A 592 -0.73 -24.44 39.70
C ASP A 592 -1.58 -25.20 38.66
N SER A 593 -2.65 -24.55 38.14
CA SER A 593 -3.44 -25.05 37.01
C SER A 593 -2.71 -25.01 35.67
N LEU A 594 -1.63 -24.23 35.54
CA LEU A 594 -0.82 -24.17 34.32
C LEU A 594 0.26 -25.25 34.33
N THR A 595 0.44 -25.91 33.19
CA THR A 595 1.60 -26.80 32.96
C THR A 595 2.88 -25.96 32.89
N GLU A 596 3.99 -26.52 33.35
CA GLU A 596 5.29 -25.81 33.36
C GLU A 596 5.69 -25.26 31.99
N GLU A 597 5.35 -25.97 30.90
CA GLU A 597 5.57 -25.52 29.51
C GLU A 597 4.80 -24.24 29.12
N CYS A 598 3.80 -23.84 29.91
CA CYS A 598 2.97 -22.66 29.69
C CYS A 598 3.27 -21.53 30.70
N LYS A 599 4.23 -21.73 31.61
CA LYS A 599 4.68 -20.73 32.58
C LYS A 599 5.96 -20.07 32.07
N LEU A 600 6.04 -18.74 32.21
CA LEU A 600 7.32 -18.04 32.10
C LEU A 600 8.18 -18.39 33.32
N ASP A 601 9.48 -18.56 33.11
CA ASP A 601 10.41 -18.71 34.23
C ASP A 601 10.49 -17.40 35.06
N ASP A 602 11.11 -17.49 36.23
CA ASP A 602 11.19 -16.36 37.17
C ASP A 602 11.90 -15.14 36.57
N LEU A 603 12.93 -15.37 35.75
CA LEU A 603 13.74 -14.33 35.14
C LEU A 603 13.03 -13.69 33.94
N GLU A 604 12.38 -14.49 33.11
CA GLU A 604 11.56 -14.07 31.98
C GLU A 604 10.41 -13.20 32.47
N ARG A 605 9.67 -13.67 33.47
CA ARG A 605 8.57 -12.91 34.05
C ARG A 605 9.04 -11.60 34.68
N LEU A 606 10.16 -11.61 35.40
CA LEU A 606 10.76 -10.39 35.93
C LEU A 606 11.07 -9.39 34.81
N LYS A 607 11.70 -9.84 33.71
CA LYS A 607 11.98 -8.99 32.54
C LYS A 607 10.71 -8.41 31.92
N VAL A 608 9.65 -9.20 31.80
CA VAL A 608 8.35 -8.76 31.27
C VAL A 608 7.73 -7.70 32.18
N LYS A 609 7.66 -7.94 33.49
CA LYS A 609 7.14 -6.97 34.47
C LYS A 609 7.96 -5.67 34.47
N MET A 610 9.29 -5.76 34.40
CA MET A 610 10.17 -4.59 34.31
C MET A 610 9.90 -3.77 33.04
N ARG A 611 9.67 -4.42 31.89
CA ARG A 611 9.30 -3.72 30.64
C ARG A 611 7.94 -3.05 30.75
N MET A 612 6.95 -3.73 31.32
CA MET A 612 5.63 -3.16 31.55
C MET A 612 5.68 -1.95 32.47
N PHE A 613 6.51 -1.99 33.53
CA PHE A 613 6.78 -0.84 34.39
C PHE A 613 7.55 0.27 33.64
N ALA A 614 8.57 -0.05 32.86
CA ALA A 614 9.30 0.92 32.04
C ALA A 614 8.37 1.66 31.07
N ARG A 615 7.40 0.95 30.47
CA ARG A 615 6.36 1.53 29.62
C ARG A 615 5.39 2.41 30.42
N PHE A 616 4.99 1.97 31.62
CA PHE A 616 4.15 2.74 32.55
C PHE A 616 4.79 4.09 32.88
N ILE A 617 6.10 4.12 33.10
CA ILE A 617 6.85 5.36 33.39
C ILE A 617 7.30 6.13 32.14
N GLY A 618 6.85 5.72 30.95
CA GLY A 618 7.07 6.46 29.69
C GLY A 618 8.45 6.27 29.04
N MET A 619 9.19 5.20 29.36
CA MET A 619 10.49 4.95 28.75
C MET A 619 10.36 4.46 27.30
N ARG A 620 11.08 5.13 26.39
CA ARG A 620 11.14 4.76 24.97
C ARG A 620 11.97 3.49 24.75
N GLY A 621 11.53 2.61 23.84
CA GLY A 621 12.20 1.35 23.54
C GLY A 621 11.88 0.20 24.51
N ALA A 622 10.93 0.40 25.41
CA ALA A 622 10.35 -0.65 26.25
C ALA A 622 9.20 -1.41 25.55
N ASP A 623 9.06 -1.26 24.23
CA ASP A 623 8.08 -1.97 23.42
C ASP A 623 8.29 -3.49 23.49
N THR A 624 7.21 -4.25 23.35
CA THR A 624 7.24 -5.72 23.38
C THR A 624 8.07 -6.21 22.18
N PRO A 625 9.24 -6.83 22.40
CA PRO A 625 10.04 -7.37 21.31
C PRO A 625 9.32 -8.54 20.63
N SER A 626 9.59 -8.77 19.35
CA SER A 626 8.89 -9.78 18.54
C SER A 626 8.91 -11.18 19.17
N TRP A 627 10.04 -11.59 19.76
CA TRP A 627 10.16 -12.88 20.44
C TRP A 627 9.22 -13.02 21.65
N GLU A 628 8.92 -11.93 22.36
CA GLU A 628 8.01 -11.94 23.50
C GLU A 628 6.56 -12.09 23.02
N TYR A 629 6.21 -11.48 21.88
CA TYR A 629 4.93 -11.65 21.21
C TYR A 629 4.77 -13.06 20.62
N GLU A 630 5.80 -13.59 19.96
CA GLU A 630 5.85 -14.96 19.44
C GLU A 630 5.70 -15.98 20.57
N ARG A 631 6.37 -15.76 21.71
CA ARG A 631 6.26 -16.61 22.90
C ARG A 631 4.87 -16.51 23.55
N GLN A 632 4.26 -15.32 23.57
CA GLN A 632 2.88 -15.15 24.01
C GLN A 632 1.90 -15.92 23.11
N ILE A 633 2.09 -15.86 21.78
CA ILE A 633 1.31 -16.64 20.81
C ILE A 633 1.52 -18.13 21.02
N GLU A 634 2.75 -18.57 21.31
CA GLU A 634 3.05 -19.97 21.58
C GLU A 634 2.33 -20.47 22.85
N ILE A 635 2.40 -19.71 23.96
CA ILE A 635 1.72 -20.04 25.22
C ILE A 635 0.19 -20.01 25.04
N LEU A 636 -0.35 -19.01 24.34
CA LEU A 636 -1.78 -18.94 24.00
C LEU A 636 -2.20 -20.10 23.09
N GLY A 637 -1.38 -20.43 22.10
CA GLY A 637 -1.59 -21.55 21.18
C GLY A 637 -1.60 -22.89 21.92
N ASN A 638 -0.70 -23.07 22.88
CA ASN A 638 -0.66 -24.25 23.73
C ASN A 638 -1.87 -24.32 24.68
N LYS A 639 -2.31 -23.18 25.26
CA LYS A 639 -3.57 -23.09 26.02
C LYS A 639 -4.79 -23.43 25.18
N VAL A 640 -4.88 -22.90 23.95
CA VAL A 640 -6.00 -23.15 23.03
C VAL A 640 -6.01 -24.62 22.60
N LYS A 641 -4.88 -25.16 22.15
CA LYS A 641 -4.74 -26.59 21.81
C LYS A 641 -5.20 -27.49 22.96
N ARG A 642 -4.87 -27.12 24.19
CA ARG A 642 -5.33 -27.83 25.38
C ARG A 642 -6.84 -27.70 25.59
N SER A 643 -7.40 -26.49 25.52
CA SER A 643 -8.85 -26.29 25.67
C SER A 643 -9.67 -27.04 24.60
N VAL A 644 -9.20 -27.05 23.36
CA VAL A 644 -9.80 -27.78 22.24
C VAL A 644 -9.70 -29.29 22.46
N ARG A 645 -8.56 -29.77 22.98
CA ARG A 645 -8.40 -31.18 23.33
C ARG A 645 -9.34 -31.58 24.48
N GLU A 646 -9.48 -30.74 25.49
CA GLU A 646 -10.40 -30.95 26.62
C GLU A 646 -11.89 -30.89 26.19
N GLU A 647 -12.26 -30.06 25.21
CA GLU A 647 -13.59 -30.03 24.60
C GLU A 647 -13.87 -31.24 23.71
N ALA A 648 -12.93 -31.61 22.85
CA ALA A 648 -13.05 -32.78 21.98
C ALA A 648 -13.18 -34.08 22.78
N GLU A 649 -12.46 -34.20 23.90
CA GLU A 649 -12.59 -35.32 24.83
C GLU A 649 -13.97 -35.33 25.51
N LYS A 650 -14.52 -34.17 25.91
CA LYS A 650 -15.90 -34.06 26.45
C LYS A 650 -16.96 -34.44 25.42
N GLU A 651 -16.79 -34.01 24.17
CA GLU A 651 -17.71 -34.28 23.07
C GLU A 651 -17.71 -35.77 22.67
N ALA A 652 -16.54 -36.41 22.69
CA ALA A 652 -16.39 -37.85 22.46
C ALA A 652 -17.07 -38.69 23.56
N VAL A 653 -17.02 -38.23 24.82
CA VAL A 653 -17.72 -38.87 25.95
C VAL A 653 -19.24 -38.74 25.82
N LEU A 654 -19.74 -37.55 25.45
CA LEU A 654 -21.16 -37.31 25.15
C LEU A 654 -21.67 -38.21 24.02
N ARG A 655 -20.91 -38.35 22.92
CA ARG A 655 -21.26 -39.23 21.79
C ARG A 655 -21.30 -40.71 22.17
N LYS A 656 -20.48 -41.16 23.12
CA LYS A 656 -20.54 -42.54 23.65
C LYS A 656 -21.76 -42.76 24.56
N PHE A 657 -22.15 -41.77 25.34
CA PHE A 657 -23.34 -41.83 26.20
C PHE A 657 -24.64 -41.97 25.39
N PHE A 658 -24.75 -41.27 24.25
CA PHE A 658 -25.91 -41.36 23.35
C PHE A 658 -25.95 -42.63 22.48
N ARG A 659 -24.86 -43.39 22.37
CA ARG A 659 -24.83 -44.69 21.65
C ARG A 659 -25.15 -45.90 22.53
N GLY A 660 -25.33 -45.73 23.84
CA GLY A 660 -25.58 -46.82 24.79
C GLY A 660 -27.05 -47.11 25.12
N THR A 661 -28.01 -46.31 24.62
CA THR A 661 -29.44 -46.45 24.96
C THR A 661 -30.33 -46.88 23.79
N GLY A 662 -29.75 -47.50 22.76
CA GLY A 662 -30.50 -48.14 21.66
C GLY A 662 -30.53 -49.65 21.81
N SER A 663 -31.56 -50.17 22.48
CA SER A 663 -31.96 -51.58 22.41
C SER A 663 -32.32 -51.97 20.97
N ARG A 664 -31.90 -53.18 20.57
CA ARG A 664 -32.25 -53.91 19.33
C ARG A 664 -33.76 -53.87 19.00
N PRO A 665 -34.09 -54.00 17.70
CA PRO A 665 -34.70 -55.23 17.19
C PRO A 665 -33.67 -56.13 16.51
#